data_AF-A0AAP9MH75-F1
#
_entry.id   AF-A0AAP9MH75-F1
#
_cell.length_a   1.000
_cell.length_b   1.000
_cell.length_c   1.000
_cell.angle_alpha   90.00
_cell.angle_beta   90.00
_cell.angle_gamma   90.00
#
_symmetry.space_group_name_H-M   'P 1'
#
loop_
_entity.id
_entity.type
_entity.pdbx_description
1 polymer ?
#
loop_
_entity_poly.entity_id
_entity_poly.type
_entity_poly.pdbx_seq_one_letter_code
_entity_poly.pdbx_strand_id
1 'polypeptide(L)'
;MKKSRRSQLLQHIAEITSIAIANKEYTGINTDAFTISLDLNLDRANVSRMLNDLWRENILIKIQGRPTFYLHRKTLLKRYPNSYIPALIPKNEELATYLEHSLVLSQETAKEAFTSCIGHSIRESMYPIIEDIKVFLTYPQTMRSIMICGPHKSGKHHLLRCIMQYLKIDTEQLLHIDCAAIALGKLTISDIMQRIDTSLDQEKSNIILFENLDALTELPASITTMETLLRFYQRMAESNELNLLFLAVTAMNEHFLQLQKLFQKVYELPDLNSRTLKEKYEFVLYFMQNEADAIGKTISLSSSILNCFATACYPGNLQNLMQELRHALSYAYIQSSQQQETFITIDYQHLSDELLASIRNVSDILPIIESITSTLQEKNHFLIPETECIPLQKLLHSCIQEDGILQAFTHREPRLSEYCKQELRNAAKLEINQLYSLSLQKIRDCIQQVLDKHAFTIQEKQLDKLCIRINNLFSILKHHSYSTAFVPDMDMQDTAIQLLCEEICEALKQTFDRKLPDMEQLFMYCYLLYSREHHIKGSIAVLVACQGEGIAEKYATHVNTMKYQVKCRYIDETGTASTRNLTAFLSTVVDKVREIDEGSGVVIITDFNPLLDFDSEIRSRTDIETVTLSPTSLPLLIQVMNMVNNPSIQLEDIRNYDYGTALQIPQSDSTGYGIEIQKTLDDVADKILSESLVFLNPKKATMALFRVLMKIYEDLGLNYTDEISIRFIFHSAFMIERVIRREPLIYKNTNSIISTNREVYTSIDRNMELVNDVFGISIPSSEIARLSEIFVDLINGCEQEECRTGID
;
A
#
# COMPACT_ATOMS: atom_id res chain seq x y z
N MET A 1 -15.41 -48.48 6.27
CA MET A 1 -14.68 -47.65 5.29
C MET A 1 -13.26 -47.47 5.78
N LYS A 2 -12.23 -47.86 5.01
CA LYS A 2 -10.83 -47.55 5.36
C LYS A 2 -10.67 -46.03 5.29
N LYS A 3 -10.35 -45.38 6.42
CA LYS A 3 -9.97 -43.97 6.46
C LYS A 3 -8.84 -43.74 5.44
N SER A 4 -8.94 -42.69 4.62
CA SER A 4 -7.87 -42.32 3.68
C SER A 4 -6.55 -42.13 4.44
N ARG A 5 -5.42 -42.56 3.88
CA ARG A 5 -4.08 -42.39 4.49
C ARG A 5 -3.82 -40.94 4.91
N ARG A 6 -4.36 -39.98 4.15
CA ARG A 6 -4.33 -38.54 4.45
C ARG A 6 -5.08 -38.18 5.74
N SER A 7 -6.28 -38.75 5.93
CA SER A 7 -7.08 -38.52 7.14
C SER A 7 -6.46 -39.17 8.39
N GLN A 8 -5.77 -40.31 8.24
CA GLN A 8 -5.05 -40.95 9.35
C GLN A 8 -3.86 -40.11 9.81
N LEU A 9 -3.06 -39.60 8.86
CA LEU A 9 -1.93 -38.71 9.14
C LEU A 9 -2.39 -37.40 9.82
N LEU A 10 -3.47 -36.79 9.32
CA LEU A 10 -4.01 -35.57 9.91
C LEU A 10 -4.56 -35.80 11.33
N GLN A 11 -5.22 -36.93 11.57
CA GLN A 11 -5.70 -37.29 12.90
C GLN A 11 -4.53 -37.50 13.87
N HIS A 12 -3.47 -38.21 13.46
CA HIS A 12 -2.27 -38.44 14.27
C HIS A 12 -1.60 -37.12 14.70
N ILE A 13 -1.44 -36.17 13.76
CA ILE A 13 -0.87 -34.85 14.06
C ILE A 13 -1.78 -34.05 14.98
N ALA A 14 -3.11 -34.12 14.79
CA ALA A 14 -4.06 -33.44 15.66
C ALA A 14 -4.01 -33.96 17.11
N GLU A 15 -3.80 -35.26 17.30
CA GLU A 15 -3.63 -35.90 18.62
C GLU A 15 -2.33 -35.44 19.29
N ILE A 16 -1.20 -35.48 18.58
CA ILE A 16 0.10 -34.99 19.11
C ILE A 16 0.05 -33.49 19.41
N THR A 17 -0.58 -32.70 18.55
CA THR A 17 -0.78 -31.25 18.77
C THR A 17 -1.63 -31.02 20.03
N SER A 18 -2.64 -31.84 20.29
CA SER A 18 -3.47 -31.73 21.49
C SER A 18 -2.68 -32.03 22.77
N ILE A 19 -1.77 -33.01 22.72
CA ILE A 19 -0.88 -33.37 23.83
C ILE A 19 0.11 -32.24 24.11
N ALA A 20 0.73 -31.68 23.07
CA ALA A 20 1.65 -30.54 23.18
C ALA A 20 0.97 -29.32 23.84
N ILE A 21 -0.28 -29.03 23.44
CA ILE A 21 -1.11 -27.97 24.05
C ILE A 21 -1.39 -28.26 25.54
N ALA A 22 -1.74 -29.50 25.90
CA ALA A 22 -2.06 -29.87 27.27
C ALA A 22 -0.84 -29.71 28.21
N ASN A 23 0.36 -30.00 27.71
CA ASN A 23 1.60 -29.95 28.47
C ASN A 23 2.29 -28.58 28.43
N LYS A 24 1.80 -27.64 27.61
CA LYS A 24 2.45 -26.35 27.31
C LYS A 24 3.90 -26.49 26.82
N GLU A 25 4.22 -27.59 26.18
CA GLU A 25 5.56 -27.89 25.67
C GLU A 25 5.49 -28.05 24.15
N TYR A 26 6.09 -27.08 23.45
CA TYR A 26 6.03 -26.97 22.00
C TYR A 26 7.39 -27.19 21.31
N THR A 27 8.40 -27.52 22.10
CA THR A 27 9.75 -27.86 21.65
C THR A 27 9.88 -29.38 21.53
N GLY A 28 10.52 -29.87 20.47
CA GLY A 28 10.74 -31.32 20.28
C GLY A 28 9.47 -32.13 20.00
N ILE A 29 8.47 -31.53 19.35
CA ILE A 29 7.20 -32.20 19.02
C ILE A 29 7.46 -33.30 17.98
N ASN A 30 7.05 -34.54 18.23
CA ASN A 30 7.28 -35.72 17.38
C ASN A 30 6.48 -35.74 16.06
N THR A 31 6.36 -34.60 15.38
CA THR A 31 5.56 -34.42 14.15
C THR A 31 6.42 -34.18 12.90
N ASP A 32 7.68 -34.59 12.92
CA ASP A 32 8.51 -34.59 11.72
C ASP A 32 8.23 -35.80 10.82
N ALA A 33 8.63 -35.70 9.56
CA ALA A 33 8.34 -36.73 8.57
C ALA A 33 8.97 -38.10 8.89
N PHE A 34 10.09 -38.15 9.63
CA PHE A 34 10.70 -39.42 10.01
C PHE A 34 9.91 -40.06 11.16
N THR A 35 9.59 -39.33 12.21
CA THR A 35 8.83 -39.86 13.35
C THR A 35 7.42 -40.31 12.95
N ILE A 36 6.71 -39.50 12.17
CA ILE A 36 5.37 -39.87 11.66
C ILE A 36 5.44 -41.12 10.74
N SER A 37 6.53 -41.29 9.98
CA SER A 37 6.72 -42.46 9.12
C SER A 37 6.87 -43.75 9.92
N LEU A 38 7.51 -43.69 11.09
CA LEU A 38 7.63 -44.82 12.01
C LEU A 38 6.29 -45.13 12.68
N ASP A 39 5.61 -44.11 13.22
CA ASP A 39 4.34 -44.27 13.94
C ASP A 39 3.23 -44.87 13.08
N LEU A 40 3.16 -44.44 11.81
CA LEU A 40 2.12 -44.87 10.88
C LEU A 40 2.58 -46.01 9.95
N ASN A 41 3.82 -46.49 10.10
CA ASN A 41 4.45 -47.49 9.23
C ASN A 41 4.31 -47.15 7.73
N LEU A 42 4.65 -45.91 7.39
CA LEU A 42 4.56 -45.34 6.05
C LEU A 42 5.96 -45.00 5.52
N ASP A 43 6.09 -44.87 4.20
CA ASP A 43 7.33 -44.38 3.59
C ASP A 43 7.56 -42.89 3.93
N ARG A 44 8.78 -42.55 4.36
CA ARG A 44 9.17 -41.20 4.79
C ARG A 44 8.99 -40.15 3.69
N ALA A 45 9.31 -40.47 2.44
CA ALA A 45 9.18 -39.51 1.33
C ALA A 45 7.70 -39.21 1.05
N ASN A 46 6.83 -40.22 1.12
CA ASN A 46 5.40 -40.05 0.99
C ASN A 46 4.79 -39.23 2.15
N VAL A 47 5.21 -39.49 3.40
CA VAL A 47 4.79 -38.69 4.56
C VAL A 47 5.25 -37.23 4.40
N SER A 48 6.49 -37.00 3.97
CA SER A 48 7.01 -35.65 3.75
C SER A 48 6.24 -34.89 2.66
N ARG A 49 5.88 -35.55 1.54
CA ARG A 49 5.03 -34.96 0.50
C ARG A 49 3.65 -34.58 1.06
N MET A 50 2.99 -35.52 1.73
CA MET A 50 1.66 -35.29 2.31
C MET A 50 1.63 -34.17 3.36
N LEU A 51 2.67 -34.06 4.19
CA LEU A 51 2.81 -32.98 5.17
C LEU A 51 2.95 -31.61 4.49
N ASN A 52 3.76 -31.53 3.42
CA ASN A 52 3.92 -30.29 2.67
C ASN A 52 2.63 -29.92 1.89
N ASP A 53 1.88 -30.89 1.37
CA ASP A 53 0.59 -30.64 0.73
C ASP A 53 -0.45 -30.11 1.74
N LEU A 54 -0.55 -30.72 2.90
CA LEU A 54 -1.43 -30.27 3.99
C LEU A 54 -1.03 -28.88 4.54
N TRP A 55 0.26 -28.55 4.52
CA TRP A 55 0.76 -27.22 4.83
C TRP A 55 0.40 -26.19 3.74
N ARG A 56 0.53 -26.53 2.45
CA ARG A 56 0.12 -25.67 1.32
C ARG A 56 -1.39 -25.38 1.33
N GLU A 57 -2.19 -26.34 1.78
CA GLU A 57 -3.63 -26.17 2.00
C GLU A 57 -3.97 -25.40 3.29
N ASN A 58 -2.97 -24.88 4.00
CA ASN A 58 -3.08 -24.12 5.24
C ASN A 58 -3.71 -24.90 6.42
N ILE A 59 -3.80 -26.23 6.32
CA ILE A 59 -4.35 -27.12 7.35
C ILE A 59 -3.32 -27.39 8.46
N LEU A 60 -2.03 -27.42 8.10
CA LEU A 60 -0.91 -27.56 9.03
C LEU A 60 -0.08 -26.28 9.11
N ILE A 61 0.51 -26.03 10.28
CA ILE A 61 1.54 -25.01 10.52
C ILE A 61 2.90 -25.71 10.48
N LYS A 62 3.87 -25.12 9.78
CA LYS A 62 5.21 -25.69 9.61
C LYS A 62 6.22 -24.92 10.45
N ILE A 63 6.97 -25.61 11.31
CA ILE A 63 8.03 -25.01 12.12
C ILE A 63 9.37 -25.36 11.46
N GLN A 64 10.10 -24.35 10.99
CA GLN A 64 11.38 -24.54 10.33
C GLN A 64 12.44 -25.00 11.33
N GLY A 65 13.11 -26.09 11.02
CA GLY A 65 14.11 -26.70 11.89
C GLY A 65 14.75 -27.93 11.25
N ARG A 66 15.76 -28.49 11.93
CA ARG A 66 16.35 -29.78 11.61
C ARG A 66 16.28 -30.67 12.85
N PRO A 67 15.25 -31.54 12.97
CA PRO A 67 14.18 -31.82 12.00
C PRO A 67 13.09 -30.73 11.91
N THR A 68 12.29 -30.76 10.82
CA THR A 68 11.17 -29.83 10.56
C THR A 68 9.86 -30.43 11.11
N PHE A 69 9.11 -29.66 11.88
CA PHE A 69 7.90 -30.13 12.58
C PHE A 69 6.62 -29.52 12.00
N TYR A 70 5.49 -30.19 12.22
CA TYR A 70 4.17 -29.77 11.74
C TYR A 70 3.12 -29.80 12.86
N LEU A 71 2.22 -28.82 12.88
CA LEU A 71 1.15 -28.74 13.87
C LEU A 71 -0.21 -28.58 13.23
N HIS A 72 -1.22 -29.18 13.85
CA HIS A 72 -2.58 -29.11 13.33
C HIS A 72 -3.23 -27.76 13.66
N ARG A 73 -3.43 -26.92 12.64
CA ARG A 73 -3.90 -25.53 12.83
C ARG A 73 -5.25 -25.48 13.53
N LYS A 74 -6.22 -26.29 13.10
CA LYS A 74 -7.57 -26.29 13.72
C LYS A 74 -7.54 -26.69 15.20
N THR A 75 -6.62 -27.56 15.61
CA THR A 75 -6.47 -27.95 17.03
C THR A 75 -5.91 -26.80 17.86
N LEU A 76 -4.92 -26.08 17.33
CA LEU A 76 -4.36 -24.89 17.99
C LEU A 76 -5.39 -23.76 18.09
N LEU A 77 -6.05 -23.40 16.99
CA LEU A 77 -7.06 -22.33 16.97
C LEU A 77 -8.28 -22.65 17.83
N LYS A 78 -8.64 -23.94 18.03
CA LYS A 78 -9.71 -24.30 18.97
C LYS A 78 -9.37 -23.92 20.42
N ARG A 79 -8.10 -24.00 20.81
CA ARG A 79 -7.64 -23.63 22.16
C ARG A 79 -7.28 -22.14 22.28
N TYR A 80 -6.74 -21.58 21.21
CA TYR A 80 -6.25 -20.22 21.09
C TYR A 80 -6.94 -19.50 19.91
N PRO A 81 -8.24 -19.22 20.01
CA PRO A 81 -9.04 -18.70 18.89
C PRO A 81 -8.62 -17.32 18.42
N ASN A 82 -7.99 -16.53 19.30
CA ASN A 82 -7.61 -15.14 19.03
C ASN A 82 -6.10 -14.98 18.73
N SER A 83 -5.38 -16.08 18.56
CA SER A 83 -3.94 -16.06 18.29
C SER A 83 -3.68 -16.14 16.80
N TYR A 84 -2.98 -15.14 16.25
CA TYR A 84 -2.46 -15.21 14.89
C TYR A 84 -1.25 -16.16 14.84
N ILE A 85 -1.42 -17.30 14.17
CA ILE A 85 -0.34 -18.26 13.96
C ILE A 85 -0.05 -18.35 12.45
N PRO A 86 1.14 -17.89 11.99
CA PRO A 86 1.49 -17.95 10.57
C PRO A 86 1.60 -19.39 10.09
N ALA A 87 1.44 -19.63 8.78
CA ALA A 87 1.56 -20.97 8.21
C ALA A 87 2.98 -21.55 8.33
N LEU A 88 3.99 -20.69 8.48
CA LEU A 88 5.39 -21.03 8.61
C LEU A 88 6.00 -20.24 9.78
N ILE A 89 6.60 -20.94 10.73
CA ILE A 89 7.34 -20.35 11.86
C ILE A 89 8.84 -20.52 11.58
N PRO A 90 9.63 -19.43 11.50
CA PRO A 90 11.07 -19.51 11.30
C PRO A 90 11.80 -20.23 12.43
N LYS A 91 13.01 -20.76 12.16
CA LYS A 91 13.81 -21.50 13.15
C LYS A 91 14.18 -20.69 14.41
N ASN A 92 14.24 -19.37 14.27
CA ASN A 92 14.68 -18.46 15.32
C ASN A 92 13.51 -17.95 16.18
N GLU A 93 12.29 -18.42 15.92
CA GLU A 93 11.07 -17.98 16.60
C GLU A 93 10.38 -19.19 17.24
N GLU A 94 9.89 -19.00 18.46
CA GLU A 94 9.22 -20.07 19.21
C GLU A 94 7.71 -19.99 19.01
N LEU A 95 7.03 -21.14 18.87
CA LEU A 95 5.56 -21.15 18.79
C LEU A 95 4.89 -20.42 19.97
N ALA A 96 5.53 -20.43 21.15
CA ALA A 96 5.05 -19.75 22.34
C ALA A 96 4.82 -18.25 22.12
N THR A 97 5.66 -17.54 21.34
CA THR A 97 5.48 -16.10 21.09
C THR A 97 4.19 -15.79 20.33
N TYR A 98 3.80 -16.68 19.42
CA TYR A 98 2.53 -16.60 18.67
C TYR A 98 1.32 -16.99 19.51
N LEU A 99 1.54 -17.79 20.56
CA LEU A 99 0.50 -18.19 21.51
C LEU A 99 0.36 -17.18 22.66
N GLU A 100 1.41 -16.43 23.01
CA GLU A 100 1.43 -15.41 24.08
C GLU A 100 0.69 -14.13 23.71
N HIS A 101 0.37 -13.93 22.42
CA HIS A 101 -0.68 -13.00 21.99
C HIS A 101 -2.10 -13.56 22.22
N SER A 102 -2.27 -14.67 22.95
CA SER A 102 -3.53 -14.92 23.64
C SER A 102 -3.67 -13.86 24.72
N LEU A 103 -4.41 -12.78 24.39
CA LEU A 103 -4.95 -11.78 25.29
C LEU A 103 -4.97 -12.30 26.73
N VAL A 104 -4.11 -11.72 27.57
CA VAL A 104 -4.37 -11.71 28.99
C VAL A 104 -5.79 -11.14 29.11
N LEU A 105 -6.74 -12.00 29.47
CA LEU A 105 -8.10 -11.62 29.84
C LEU A 105 -8.00 -10.86 31.17
N SER A 106 -7.53 -9.62 31.10
CA SER A 106 -7.53 -8.65 32.18
C SER A 106 -8.25 -7.40 31.68
N GLN A 107 -9.49 -7.19 32.13
CA GLN A 107 -10.23 -5.91 32.12
C GLN A 107 -10.37 -5.09 30.81
N GLU A 108 -9.76 -5.46 29.68
CA GLU A 108 -9.65 -4.65 28.44
C GLU A 108 -10.86 -4.66 27.50
N THR A 109 -11.88 -5.47 27.79
CA THR A 109 -13.11 -5.62 26.98
C THR A 109 -13.93 -4.34 26.67
N ALA A 110 -13.65 -3.19 27.29
CA ALA A 110 -14.27 -1.91 26.91
C ALA A 110 -13.52 -1.21 25.76
N LYS A 111 -12.19 -1.34 25.66
CA LYS A 111 -11.40 -0.67 24.60
C LYS A 111 -11.65 -1.26 23.21
N GLU A 112 -12.02 -2.54 23.12
CA GLU A 112 -12.24 -3.26 21.86
C GLU A 112 -13.62 -3.06 21.22
N ALA A 113 -14.63 -2.55 21.94
CA ALA A 113 -15.97 -2.42 21.35
C ALA A 113 -16.00 -1.44 20.16
N PHE A 114 -15.22 -0.36 20.24
CA PHE A 114 -15.09 0.63 19.17
C PHE A 114 -14.04 0.27 18.12
N THR A 115 -13.18 -0.75 18.31
CA THR A 115 -12.23 -1.19 17.26
C THR A 115 -12.96 -1.86 16.10
N SER A 116 -14.17 -2.37 16.33
CA SER A 116 -15.06 -2.86 15.27
C SER A 116 -15.80 -1.75 14.51
N CYS A 117 -15.74 -0.50 14.98
CA CYS A 117 -16.43 0.62 14.33
C CYS A 117 -15.56 1.17 13.20
N ILE A 118 -16.06 1.11 11.97
CA ILE A 118 -15.41 1.78 10.82
C ILE A 118 -15.29 3.29 11.13
N GLY A 119 -14.10 3.84 10.93
CA GLY A 119 -13.78 5.23 11.27
C GLY A 119 -13.15 5.43 12.66
N HIS A 120 -12.74 4.38 13.36
CA HIS A 120 -12.12 4.46 14.69
C HIS A 120 -10.65 4.89 14.70
N SER A 121 -10.00 4.99 13.54
CA SER A 121 -8.57 5.32 13.44
C SER A 121 -8.37 6.83 13.47
N ILE A 122 -7.20 7.27 13.96
CA ILE A 122 -6.83 8.68 13.97
C ILE A 122 -6.95 9.26 12.55
N ARG A 123 -7.59 10.43 12.43
CA ARG A 123 -7.89 11.17 11.16
C ARG A 123 -9.02 10.58 10.30
N GLU A 124 -9.74 9.57 10.76
CA GLU A 124 -11.01 9.17 10.13
C GLU A 124 -12.19 10.01 10.62
N SER A 125 -13.27 10.04 9.85
CA SER A 125 -14.39 10.96 10.11
C SER A 125 -15.18 10.63 11.39
N MET A 126 -15.23 9.36 11.82
CA MET A 126 -15.85 8.99 13.11
C MET A 126 -14.94 9.20 14.31
N TYR A 127 -13.63 9.29 14.13
CA TYR A 127 -12.67 9.31 15.24
C TYR A 127 -13.01 10.34 16.33
N PRO A 128 -13.25 11.63 16.02
CA PRO A 128 -13.58 12.61 17.05
C PRO A 128 -14.90 12.31 17.76
N ILE A 129 -15.88 11.75 17.04
CA ILE A 129 -17.18 11.36 17.59
C ILE A 129 -16.99 10.19 18.58
N ILE A 130 -16.23 9.17 18.18
CA ILE A 130 -15.97 7.97 18.99
C ILE A 130 -15.20 8.33 20.26
N GLU A 131 -14.14 9.15 20.15
CA GLU A 131 -13.34 9.55 21.32
C GLU A 131 -14.16 10.39 22.31
N ASP A 132 -14.97 11.34 21.83
CA ASP A 132 -15.84 12.12 22.72
C ASP A 132 -16.91 11.24 23.39
N ILE A 133 -17.48 10.26 22.68
CA ILE A 133 -18.42 9.28 23.24
C ILE A 133 -17.74 8.48 24.37
N LYS A 134 -16.52 7.97 24.14
CA LYS A 134 -15.78 7.20 25.16
C LYS A 134 -15.56 8.04 26.41
N VAL A 135 -15.12 9.30 26.26
CA VAL A 135 -14.92 10.22 27.39
C VAL A 135 -16.24 10.46 28.12
N PHE A 136 -17.30 10.80 27.39
CA PHE A 136 -18.60 11.12 27.96
C PHE A 136 -19.25 9.93 28.71
N LEU A 137 -19.16 8.73 28.15
CA LEU A 137 -19.71 7.52 28.75
C LEU A 137 -18.95 7.06 29.99
N THR A 138 -17.64 7.34 30.05
CA THR A 138 -16.78 6.94 31.17
C THR A 138 -16.90 7.88 32.36
N TYR A 139 -17.35 9.12 32.15
CA TYR A 139 -17.50 10.10 33.22
C TYR A 139 -18.58 9.65 34.25
N PRO A 140 -18.28 9.67 35.57
CA PRO A 140 -19.17 9.17 36.60
C PRO A 140 -20.31 10.16 36.88
N GLN A 141 -21.44 9.95 36.20
CA GLN A 141 -22.68 10.72 36.36
C GLN A 141 -23.89 9.78 36.39
N THR A 142 -24.90 10.16 37.19
CA THR A 142 -26.16 9.41 37.38
C THR A 142 -27.02 9.42 36.14
N MET A 143 -27.12 10.55 35.43
CA MET A 143 -27.89 10.67 34.18
C MET A 143 -26.99 10.95 32.98
N ARG A 144 -27.20 10.18 31.91
CA ARG A 144 -26.54 10.32 30.61
C ARG A 144 -27.60 10.41 29.52
N SER A 145 -27.41 11.32 28.57
CA SER A 145 -28.29 11.40 27.40
C SER A 145 -27.51 11.69 26.12
N ILE A 146 -27.61 10.77 25.17
CA ILE A 146 -26.96 10.83 23.86
C ILE A 146 -28.02 10.77 22.77
N MET A 147 -27.95 11.71 21.83
CA MET A 147 -28.70 11.66 20.59
C MET A 147 -27.75 11.45 19.41
N ILE A 148 -28.02 10.44 18.59
CA ILE A 148 -27.31 10.12 17.36
C ILE A 148 -28.15 10.60 16.19
N CYS A 149 -27.67 11.61 15.48
CA CYS A 149 -28.30 12.18 14.30
C CYS A 149 -27.41 12.03 13.06
N GLY A 150 -27.97 12.33 11.90
CA GLY A 150 -27.25 12.24 10.63
C GLY A 150 -28.16 11.76 9.49
N PRO A 151 -27.64 11.78 8.26
CA PRO A 151 -28.38 11.40 7.06
C PRO A 151 -29.00 10.01 7.15
N HIS A 152 -30.05 9.78 6.35
CA HIS A 152 -30.68 8.46 6.28
C HIS A 152 -29.65 7.43 5.78
N LYS A 153 -29.55 6.29 6.50
CA LYS A 153 -28.63 5.17 6.20
C LYS A 153 -27.13 5.52 6.24
N SER A 154 -26.73 6.47 7.10
CA SER A 154 -25.31 6.81 7.35
C SER A 154 -24.58 5.89 8.34
N GLY A 155 -25.25 4.88 8.91
CA GLY A 155 -24.64 3.95 9.88
C GLY A 155 -24.96 4.24 11.36
N LYS A 156 -25.97 5.08 11.66
CA LYS A 156 -26.36 5.44 13.05
C LYS A 156 -26.59 4.24 13.98
N HIS A 157 -27.26 3.19 13.50
CA HIS A 157 -27.51 1.97 14.28
C HIS A 157 -26.24 1.14 14.51
N HIS A 158 -25.26 1.23 13.61
CA HIS A 158 -23.95 0.60 13.82
C HIS A 158 -23.21 1.28 14.98
N LEU A 159 -23.18 2.62 15.02
CA LEU A 159 -22.62 3.35 16.15
C LEU A 159 -23.37 3.05 17.47
N LEU A 160 -24.70 3.01 17.44
CA LEU A 160 -25.52 2.63 18.59
C LEU A 160 -25.12 1.24 19.12
N ARG A 161 -24.95 0.26 18.22
CA ARG A 161 -24.51 -1.09 18.58
C ARG A 161 -23.11 -1.07 19.22
N CYS A 162 -22.17 -0.28 18.69
CA CYS A 162 -20.84 -0.12 19.29
C CYS A 162 -20.91 0.48 20.69
N ILE A 163 -21.77 1.49 20.92
CA ILE A 163 -22.02 2.06 22.25
C ILE A 163 -22.58 1.02 23.21
N MET A 164 -23.58 0.25 22.77
CA MET A 164 -24.18 -0.81 23.58
C MET A 164 -23.18 -1.89 23.96
N GLN A 165 -22.32 -2.28 23.00
CA GLN A 165 -21.25 -3.24 23.23
C GLN A 165 -20.17 -2.68 24.18
N TYR A 166 -19.82 -1.39 24.04
CA TYR A 166 -18.86 -0.71 24.93
C TYR A 166 -19.33 -0.69 26.38
N LEU A 167 -20.62 -0.44 26.58
CA LEU A 167 -21.27 -0.42 27.89
C LEU A 167 -21.65 -1.81 28.40
N LYS A 168 -21.46 -2.87 27.60
CA LYS A 168 -21.87 -4.26 27.91
C LYS A 168 -23.35 -4.35 28.31
N ILE A 169 -24.19 -3.67 27.54
CA ILE A 169 -25.63 -3.63 27.79
C ILE A 169 -26.25 -4.95 27.34
N ASP A 170 -26.89 -5.65 28.28
CA ASP A 170 -27.74 -6.80 27.95
C ASP A 170 -29.06 -6.29 27.34
N THR A 171 -29.56 -6.97 26.31
CA THR A 171 -30.82 -6.59 25.63
C THR A 171 -32.03 -6.59 26.55
N GLU A 172 -31.99 -7.34 27.66
CA GLU A 172 -33.05 -7.39 28.66
C GLU A 172 -33.11 -6.13 29.55
N GLN A 173 -32.02 -5.36 29.62
CA GLN A 173 -31.94 -4.09 30.38
C GLN A 173 -32.33 -2.88 29.52
N LEU A 174 -32.55 -3.08 28.22
CA LEU A 174 -32.87 -2.04 27.25
C LEU A 174 -34.39 -1.91 27.08
N LEU A 175 -34.94 -0.77 27.52
CA LEU A 175 -36.29 -0.39 27.14
C LEU A 175 -36.27 0.27 25.76
N HIS A 176 -36.69 -0.48 24.73
CA HIS A 176 -36.85 0.04 23.37
C HIS A 176 -38.22 0.67 23.16
N ILE A 177 -38.20 1.90 22.62
CA ILE A 177 -39.37 2.71 22.28
C ILE A 177 -39.21 3.18 20.82
N ASP A 178 -40.04 2.64 19.94
CA ASP A 178 -40.16 3.12 18.57
C ASP A 178 -41.19 4.26 18.48
N CYS A 179 -40.71 5.49 18.28
CA CYS A 179 -41.55 6.67 18.19
C CYS A 179 -42.42 6.70 16.92
N ALA A 180 -42.08 5.91 15.88
CA ALA A 180 -42.94 5.77 14.70
C ALA A 180 -44.30 5.15 15.06
N ALA A 181 -44.37 4.33 16.11
CA ALA A 181 -45.63 3.77 16.60
C ALA A 181 -46.60 4.85 17.12
N ILE A 182 -46.08 5.99 17.61
CA ILE A 182 -46.88 7.14 18.05
C ILE A 182 -47.52 7.82 16.84
N ALA A 183 -46.74 8.06 15.78
CA ALA A 183 -47.24 8.64 14.54
C ALA A 183 -48.34 7.77 13.89
N LEU A 184 -48.22 6.45 14.03
CA LEU A 184 -49.21 5.47 13.57
C LEU A 184 -50.41 5.29 14.52
N GLY A 185 -50.46 6.02 15.65
CA GLY A 185 -51.53 5.92 16.66
C GLY A 185 -51.58 4.59 17.42
N LYS A 186 -50.53 3.75 17.34
CA LYS A 186 -50.45 2.45 18.02
C LYS A 186 -49.93 2.56 19.45
N LEU A 187 -49.29 3.67 19.79
CA LEU A 187 -48.67 3.92 21.09
C LEU A 187 -48.95 5.37 21.49
N THR A 188 -49.37 5.59 22.73
CA THR A 188 -49.50 6.95 23.29
C THR A 188 -48.30 7.30 24.16
N ILE A 189 -48.10 8.59 24.43
CA ILE A 189 -47.05 9.04 25.35
C ILE A 189 -47.34 8.58 26.78
N SER A 190 -48.61 8.40 27.15
CA SER A 190 -48.99 7.80 28.44
C SER A 190 -48.55 6.34 28.54
N ASP A 191 -48.66 5.57 27.45
CA ASP A 191 -48.18 4.18 27.43
C ASP A 191 -46.66 4.13 27.57
N ILE A 192 -45.94 5.07 26.96
CA ILE A 192 -44.49 5.21 27.12
C ILE A 192 -44.14 5.50 28.58
N MET A 193 -44.80 6.48 29.19
CA MET A 193 -44.59 6.82 30.60
C MET A 193 -44.79 5.59 31.49
N GLN A 194 -45.89 4.84 31.30
CA GLN A 194 -46.15 3.62 32.06
C GLN A 194 -45.05 2.57 31.86
N ARG A 195 -44.58 2.36 30.63
CA ARG A 195 -43.49 1.41 30.33
C ARG A 195 -42.19 1.82 31.02
N ILE A 196 -41.84 3.11 30.98
CA ILE A 196 -40.66 3.63 31.68
C ILE A 196 -40.80 3.40 33.18
N ASP A 197 -41.90 3.82 33.79
CA ASP A 197 -42.14 3.67 35.23
C ASP A 197 -42.05 2.21 35.69
N THR A 198 -42.54 1.26 34.88
CA THR A 198 -42.43 -0.18 35.21
C THR A 198 -41.03 -0.75 35.06
N SER A 199 -40.16 -0.11 34.27
CA SER A 199 -38.80 -0.59 33.96
C SER A 199 -37.73 -0.04 34.90
N LEU A 200 -38.02 1.06 35.59
CA LEU A 200 -37.04 1.76 36.41
C LEU A 200 -36.71 0.98 37.70
N ASP A 201 -35.42 0.78 37.94
CA ASP A 201 -34.87 0.09 39.10
C ASP A 201 -33.69 0.90 39.67
N GLN A 202 -33.71 1.17 40.98
CA GLN A 202 -32.65 1.92 41.66
C GLN A 202 -31.33 1.15 41.74
N GLU A 203 -31.38 -0.19 41.72
CA GLU A 203 -30.20 -1.04 41.86
C GLU A 203 -29.53 -1.35 40.52
N LYS A 204 -30.10 -0.92 39.38
CA LYS A 204 -29.64 -1.25 38.02
C LYS A 204 -29.37 -0.01 37.18
N SER A 205 -28.64 -0.23 36.09
CA SER A 205 -28.52 0.76 35.02
C SER A 205 -29.78 0.73 34.16
N ASN A 206 -30.50 1.83 34.11
CA ASN A 206 -31.73 1.96 33.35
C ASN A 206 -31.42 2.56 31.98
N ILE A 207 -31.67 1.82 30.90
CA ILE A 207 -31.30 2.25 29.55
C ILE A 207 -32.56 2.31 28.70
N ILE A 208 -32.82 3.50 28.15
CA ILE A 208 -34.02 3.76 27.36
C ILE A 208 -33.58 4.25 25.98
N LEU A 209 -34.00 3.52 24.95
CA LEU A 209 -33.70 3.81 23.56
C LEU A 209 -34.95 4.30 22.83
N PHE A 210 -34.88 5.53 22.33
CA PHE A 210 -35.86 6.13 21.44
C PHE A 210 -35.39 6.02 19.99
N GLU A 211 -36.08 5.24 19.17
CA GLU A 211 -35.85 5.18 17.72
C GLU A 211 -36.91 5.94 16.95
N ASN A 212 -36.56 6.37 15.73
CA ASN A 212 -37.43 7.09 14.80
C ASN A 212 -38.09 8.32 15.44
N LEU A 213 -37.32 9.05 16.26
CA LEU A 213 -37.82 10.24 16.95
C LEU A 213 -38.38 11.24 15.94
N ASP A 214 -37.77 11.33 14.76
CA ASP A 214 -38.18 12.15 13.62
C ASP A 214 -39.62 11.94 13.15
N ALA A 215 -40.21 10.76 13.37
CA ALA A 215 -41.61 10.49 13.07
C ALA A 215 -42.59 11.40 13.83
N LEU A 216 -42.17 12.02 14.93
CA LEU A 216 -43.00 12.96 15.69
C LEU A 216 -43.05 14.37 15.07
N THR A 217 -42.23 14.67 14.05
CA THR A 217 -42.28 15.96 13.32
C THR A 217 -43.67 16.29 12.80
N GLU A 218 -44.41 15.27 12.35
CA GLU A 218 -45.76 15.43 11.82
C GLU A 218 -46.80 15.74 12.93
N LEU A 219 -46.41 15.64 14.21
CA LEU A 219 -47.27 15.80 15.38
C LEU A 219 -46.64 16.77 16.41
N PRO A 220 -46.69 18.10 16.20
CA PRO A 220 -46.04 19.08 17.08
C PRO A 220 -46.46 18.99 18.56
N ALA A 221 -47.72 18.66 18.84
CA ALA A 221 -48.20 18.46 20.22
C ALA A 221 -47.52 17.29 20.94
N SER A 222 -47.22 16.22 20.20
CA SER A 222 -46.50 15.06 20.71
C SER A 222 -45.04 15.39 21.00
N ILE A 223 -44.40 16.26 20.22
CA ILE A 223 -43.04 16.77 20.50
C ILE A 223 -42.98 17.48 21.85
N THR A 224 -43.90 18.41 22.12
CA THR A 224 -43.94 19.15 23.40
C THR A 224 -44.21 18.23 24.59
N THR A 225 -45.08 17.24 24.40
CA THR A 225 -45.41 16.27 25.45
C THR A 225 -44.23 15.33 25.71
N MET A 226 -43.52 14.90 24.66
CA MET A 226 -42.29 14.12 24.77
C MET A 226 -41.17 14.92 25.47
N GLU A 227 -41.01 16.20 25.16
CA GLU A 227 -40.09 17.08 25.88
C GLU A 227 -40.42 17.13 27.38
N THR A 228 -41.71 17.28 27.71
CA THR A 228 -42.15 17.32 29.10
C THR A 228 -41.84 16.02 29.83
N LEU A 229 -42.06 14.88 29.16
CA LEU A 229 -41.73 13.55 29.67
C LEU A 229 -40.22 13.39 29.91
N LEU A 230 -39.38 13.77 28.94
CA LEU A 230 -37.92 13.69 29.08
C LEU A 230 -37.44 14.56 30.25
N ARG A 231 -37.91 15.81 30.36
CA ARG A 231 -37.57 16.70 31.49
C ARG A 231 -37.99 16.13 32.84
N PHE A 232 -39.14 15.47 32.90
CA PHE A 232 -39.62 14.81 34.12
C PHE A 232 -38.65 13.72 34.58
N TYR A 233 -38.28 12.79 33.69
CA TYR A 233 -37.37 11.69 34.04
C TYR A 233 -35.94 12.16 34.30
N GLN A 234 -35.46 13.19 33.62
CA GLN A 234 -34.15 13.79 33.91
C GLN A 234 -34.08 14.34 35.34
N ARG A 235 -35.08 15.11 35.76
CA ARG A 235 -35.17 15.62 37.15
C ARG A 235 -35.33 14.51 38.17
N MET A 236 -36.10 13.48 37.84
CA MET A 236 -36.30 12.33 38.71
C MET A 236 -35.01 11.53 38.90
N ALA A 237 -34.21 11.37 37.85
CA ALA A 237 -32.93 10.70 37.92
C ALA A 237 -31.93 11.45 38.81
N GLU A 238 -31.91 12.79 38.72
CA GLU A 238 -31.10 13.65 39.60
C GLU A 238 -31.55 13.56 41.06
N SER A 239 -32.87 13.59 41.31
CA SER A 239 -33.42 13.64 42.68
C SER A 239 -33.33 12.31 43.43
N ASN A 240 -33.41 11.19 42.70
CA ASN A 240 -33.48 9.85 43.26
C ASN A 240 -32.19 9.05 43.04
N GLU A 241 -31.10 9.70 42.57
CA GLU A 241 -29.82 9.06 42.23
C GLU A 241 -29.98 7.85 41.29
N LEU A 242 -30.93 7.90 40.36
CA LEU A 242 -31.15 6.81 39.40
C LEU A 242 -30.08 6.84 38.32
N ASN A 243 -29.44 5.69 38.09
CA ASN A 243 -28.55 5.51 36.95
C ASN A 243 -29.37 5.36 35.67
N LEU A 244 -29.44 6.43 34.87
CA LEU A 244 -30.29 6.52 33.67
C LEU A 244 -29.48 6.89 32.43
N LEU A 245 -29.61 6.11 31.37
CA LEU A 245 -29.05 6.39 30.05
C LEU A 245 -30.16 6.53 29.01
N PHE A 246 -30.34 7.73 28.48
CA PHE A 246 -31.15 7.97 27.29
C PHE A 246 -30.31 7.87 26.03
N LEU A 247 -30.75 7.02 25.10
CA LEU A 247 -30.23 6.92 23.75
C LEU A 247 -31.35 7.31 22.79
N ALA A 248 -31.05 8.19 21.83
CA ALA A 248 -31.99 8.53 20.78
C ALA A 248 -31.34 8.43 19.40
N VAL A 249 -32.03 7.81 18.44
CA VAL A 249 -31.61 7.75 17.03
C VAL A 249 -32.64 8.46 16.18
N THR A 250 -32.20 9.45 15.40
CA THR A 250 -33.09 10.30 14.59
C THR A 250 -32.46 10.73 13.27
N ALA A 251 -33.27 11.08 12.27
CA ALA A 251 -32.80 11.77 11.07
C ALA A 251 -32.46 13.24 11.36
N MET A 252 -31.67 13.86 10.48
CA MET A 252 -31.45 15.32 10.54
C MET A 252 -32.76 16.04 10.23
N ASN A 253 -33.21 16.87 11.17
CA ASN A 253 -34.42 17.66 11.01
C ASN A 253 -34.38 18.90 11.90
N GLU A 254 -34.57 20.08 11.29
CA GLU A 254 -34.55 21.37 12.00
C GLU A 254 -35.67 21.49 13.04
N HIS A 255 -36.80 20.80 12.84
CA HIS A 255 -37.93 20.82 13.77
C HIS A 255 -37.63 20.14 15.11
N PHE A 256 -36.53 19.39 15.21
CA PHE A 256 -36.13 18.72 16.45
C PHE A 256 -35.24 19.56 17.37
N LEU A 257 -34.80 20.76 16.96
CA LEU A 257 -33.81 21.56 17.68
C LEU A 257 -34.12 21.76 19.18
N GLN A 258 -35.40 21.83 19.55
CA GLN A 258 -35.83 21.95 20.94
C GLN A 258 -35.62 20.66 21.74
N LEU A 259 -35.90 19.49 21.17
CA LEU A 259 -35.62 18.19 21.76
C LEU A 259 -34.11 17.91 21.82
N GLN A 260 -33.35 18.32 20.79
CA GLN A 260 -31.89 18.15 20.77
C GLN A 260 -31.23 18.80 22.00
N LYS A 261 -31.72 19.97 22.42
CA LYS A 261 -31.21 20.70 23.61
C LYS A 261 -31.42 19.97 24.94
N LEU A 262 -32.26 18.93 24.98
CA LEU A 262 -32.47 18.11 26.18
C LEU A 262 -31.40 17.03 26.33
N PHE A 263 -30.70 16.67 25.26
CA PHE A 263 -29.63 15.68 25.32
C PHE A 263 -28.31 16.37 25.67
N GLN A 264 -27.55 15.78 26.59
CA GLN A 264 -26.24 16.30 27.01
C GLN A 264 -25.23 16.24 25.86
N LYS A 265 -25.33 15.23 25.00
CA LYS A 265 -24.50 15.08 23.80
C LYS A 265 -25.35 14.76 22.57
N VAL A 266 -25.02 15.44 21.48
CA VAL A 266 -25.61 15.22 20.15
C VAL A 266 -24.46 14.92 19.19
N TYR A 267 -24.49 13.73 18.58
CA TYR A 267 -23.48 13.28 17.63
C TYR A 267 -24.07 13.19 16.24
N GLU A 268 -23.56 14.01 15.34
CA GLU A 268 -23.96 14.02 13.93
C GLU A 268 -23.00 13.15 13.11
N LEU A 269 -23.54 12.08 12.51
CA LEU A 269 -22.75 11.23 11.62
C LEU A 269 -22.64 11.87 10.23
N PRO A 270 -21.43 11.92 9.65
CA PRO A 270 -21.26 12.33 8.27
C PRO A 270 -21.97 11.39 7.29
N ASP A 271 -22.37 11.93 6.14
CA ASP A 271 -22.80 11.13 4.98
C ASP A 271 -21.66 10.23 4.47
N LEU A 272 -21.97 9.24 3.63
CA LEU A 272 -20.95 8.33 3.11
C LEU A 272 -19.94 9.05 2.21
N ASN A 273 -20.34 10.08 1.47
CA ASN A 273 -19.49 10.73 0.48
C ASN A 273 -18.39 11.60 1.13
N SER A 274 -18.67 12.14 2.31
CA SER A 274 -17.77 12.93 3.17
C SER A 274 -16.88 12.07 4.09
N ARG A 275 -17.07 10.74 4.11
CA ARG A 275 -16.14 9.81 4.77
C ARG A 275 -14.80 9.79 4.06
N THR A 276 -13.75 9.44 4.80
CA THR A 276 -12.43 9.24 4.21
C THR A 276 -12.47 8.10 3.21
N LEU A 277 -11.52 8.10 2.28
CA LEU A 277 -11.47 7.05 1.27
C LEU A 277 -11.22 5.69 1.94
N LYS A 278 -10.34 5.65 2.95
CA LYS A 278 -10.08 4.45 3.75
C LYS A 278 -11.37 3.85 4.35
N GLU A 279 -12.22 4.67 4.98
CA GLU A 279 -13.51 4.21 5.52
C GLU A 279 -14.39 3.58 4.43
N LYS A 280 -14.38 4.13 3.20
CA LYS A 280 -15.13 3.56 2.07
C LYS A 280 -14.61 2.19 1.65
N TYR A 281 -13.28 1.98 1.60
CA TYR A 281 -12.70 0.65 1.36
C TYR A 281 -13.12 -0.34 2.45
N GLU A 282 -13.06 0.08 3.71
CA GLU A 282 -13.47 -0.74 4.85
C GLU A 282 -14.95 -1.15 4.76
N PHE A 283 -15.84 -0.22 4.41
CA PHE A 283 -17.26 -0.54 4.18
C PHE A 283 -17.46 -1.55 3.05
N VAL A 284 -16.76 -1.39 1.93
CA VAL A 284 -16.87 -2.32 0.79
C VAL A 284 -16.44 -3.73 1.19
N LEU A 285 -15.29 -3.85 1.84
CA LEU A 285 -14.75 -5.14 2.30
C LEU A 285 -15.64 -5.78 3.37
N TYR A 286 -16.16 -4.99 4.31
CA TYR A 286 -17.08 -5.45 5.34
C TYR A 286 -18.38 -6.01 4.73
N PHE A 287 -19.02 -5.27 3.82
CA PHE A 287 -20.26 -5.73 3.20
C PHE A 287 -20.04 -6.94 2.30
N MET A 288 -18.97 -6.97 1.50
CA MET A 288 -18.65 -8.12 0.66
C MET A 288 -18.32 -9.37 1.48
N GLN A 289 -17.67 -9.23 2.65
CA GLN A 289 -17.44 -10.37 3.54
C GLN A 289 -18.75 -10.93 4.06
N ASN A 290 -19.67 -10.07 4.50
CA ASN A 290 -20.99 -10.51 4.97
C ASN A 290 -21.79 -11.22 3.87
N GLU A 291 -21.67 -10.77 2.61
CA GLU A 291 -22.31 -11.45 1.48
C GLU A 291 -21.63 -12.79 1.17
N ALA A 292 -20.31 -12.89 1.27
CA ALA A 292 -19.59 -14.17 1.16
C ALA A 292 -20.07 -15.17 2.23
N ASP A 293 -20.18 -14.72 3.48
CA ASP A 293 -20.69 -15.50 4.61
C ASP A 293 -22.12 -15.97 4.37
N ALA A 294 -23.00 -15.07 3.90
CA ALA A 294 -24.40 -15.38 3.63
C ALA A 294 -24.59 -16.38 2.48
N ILE A 295 -23.78 -16.26 1.41
CA ILE A 295 -23.84 -17.15 0.24
C ILE A 295 -23.13 -18.49 0.54
N GLY A 296 -22.16 -18.50 1.46
CA GLY A 296 -21.30 -19.64 1.73
C GLY A 296 -20.31 -19.92 0.59
N LYS A 297 -19.94 -18.90 -0.20
CA LYS A 297 -18.94 -19.00 -1.27
C LYS A 297 -17.93 -17.86 -1.22
N THR A 298 -16.67 -18.16 -1.54
CA THR A 298 -15.60 -17.16 -1.63
C THR A 298 -15.87 -16.17 -2.75
N ILE A 299 -15.69 -14.88 -2.45
CA ILE A 299 -15.77 -13.77 -3.41
C ILE A 299 -14.35 -13.28 -3.69
N SER A 300 -14.02 -13.07 -4.97
CA SER A 300 -12.75 -12.48 -5.41
C SER A 300 -12.99 -11.09 -5.99
N LEU A 301 -12.27 -10.09 -5.46
CA LEU A 301 -12.31 -8.70 -5.90
C LEU A 301 -10.90 -8.27 -6.32
N SER A 302 -10.73 -7.76 -7.53
CA SER A 302 -9.48 -7.08 -7.87
C SER A 302 -9.39 -5.71 -7.20
N SER A 303 -8.16 -5.23 -6.96
CA SER A 303 -7.93 -3.88 -6.43
C SER A 303 -8.61 -2.82 -7.28
N SER A 304 -8.63 -2.98 -8.61
CA SER A 304 -9.27 -2.01 -9.49
C SER A 304 -10.80 -1.95 -9.30
N ILE A 305 -11.45 -3.08 -9.05
CA ILE A 305 -12.89 -3.15 -8.74
C ILE A 305 -13.18 -2.56 -7.36
N LEU A 306 -12.31 -2.86 -6.39
CA LEU A 306 -12.38 -2.28 -5.05
C LEU A 306 -12.28 -0.74 -5.11
N ASN A 307 -11.36 -0.21 -5.94
CA ASN A 307 -11.22 1.22 -6.18
C ASN A 307 -12.50 1.82 -6.78
N CYS A 308 -13.15 1.14 -7.73
CA CYS A 308 -14.41 1.63 -8.31
C CYS A 308 -15.49 1.83 -7.24
N PHE A 309 -15.69 0.85 -6.35
CA PHE A 309 -16.68 0.99 -5.29
C PHE A 309 -16.30 2.07 -4.26
N ALA A 310 -15.01 2.19 -3.91
CA ALA A 310 -14.58 3.16 -2.91
C ALA A 310 -14.58 4.62 -3.43
N THR A 311 -14.40 4.83 -4.73
CA THR A 311 -14.30 6.17 -5.35
C THR A 311 -15.63 6.69 -5.91
N ALA A 312 -16.64 5.82 -6.02
CA ALA A 312 -17.98 6.17 -6.45
C ALA A 312 -18.72 7.08 -5.43
N CYS A 313 -19.71 7.82 -5.93
CA CYS A 313 -20.57 8.70 -5.13
C CYS A 313 -21.93 8.03 -4.88
N TYR A 314 -22.34 7.97 -3.60
CA TYR A 314 -23.56 7.28 -3.17
C TYR A 314 -24.55 8.26 -2.54
N PRO A 315 -25.50 8.83 -3.30
CA PRO A 315 -26.51 9.74 -2.76
C PRO A 315 -27.42 9.06 -1.71
N GLY A 316 -27.62 7.74 -1.82
CA GLY A 316 -28.38 6.95 -0.84
C GLY A 316 -27.54 6.39 0.33
N ASN A 317 -26.34 6.92 0.59
CA ASN A 317 -25.41 6.47 1.63
C ASN A 317 -25.11 4.96 1.57
N LEU A 318 -24.90 4.30 2.72
CA LEU A 318 -24.52 2.90 2.82
C LEU A 318 -25.54 1.95 2.17
N GLN A 319 -26.83 2.32 2.16
CA GLN A 319 -27.85 1.51 1.50
C GLN A 319 -27.61 1.42 -0.02
N ASN A 320 -27.27 2.54 -0.66
CA ASN A 320 -26.98 2.57 -2.08
C ASN A 320 -25.67 1.82 -2.39
N LEU A 321 -24.63 1.98 -1.57
CA LEU A 321 -23.40 1.18 -1.69
C LEU A 321 -23.71 -0.32 -1.63
N MET A 322 -24.47 -0.77 -0.62
CA MET A 322 -24.86 -2.18 -0.51
C MET A 322 -25.67 -2.67 -1.72
N GLN A 323 -26.53 -1.83 -2.30
CA GLN A 323 -27.29 -2.17 -3.51
C GLN A 323 -26.37 -2.38 -4.71
N GLU A 324 -25.39 -1.51 -4.92
CA GLU A 324 -24.41 -1.64 -6.01
C GLU A 324 -23.52 -2.89 -5.85
N LEU A 325 -23.06 -3.15 -4.62
CA LEU A 325 -22.29 -4.36 -4.29
C LEU A 325 -23.10 -5.63 -4.60
N ARG A 326 -24.38 -5.67 -4.19
CA ARG A 326 -25.30 -6.79 -4.48
C ARG A 326 -25.63 -6.91 -5.95
N HIS A 327 -25.79 -5.81 -6.66
CA HIS A 327 -25.98 -5.81 -8.12
C HIS A 327 -24.82 -6.54 -8.78
N ALA A 328 -23.59 -6.08 -8.56
CA ALA A 328 -22.40 -6.69 -9.14
C ALA A 328 -22.23 -8.17 -8.75
N LEU A 329 -22.44 -8.48 -7.47
CA LEU A 329 -22.36 -9.85 -6.98
C LEU A 329 -23.42 -10.77 -7.60
N SER A 330 -24.64 -10.28 -7.83
CA SER A 330 -25.73 -11.08 -8.40
C SER A 330 -25.41 -11.54 -9.84
N TYR A 331 -24.86 -10.66 -10.67
CA TYR A 331 -24.42 -11.01 -12.03
C TYR A 331 -23.23 -11.96 -12.02
N ALA A 332 -22.21 -11.67 -11.19
CA ALA A 332 -21.05 -12.53 -11.01
C ALA A 332 -21.43 -13.94 -10.50
N TYR A 333 -22.40 -14.03 -9.60
CA TYR A 333 -22.89 -15.30 -9.06
C TYR A 333 -23.57 -16.16 -10.13
N ILE A 334 -24.38 -15.57 -11.00
CA ILE A 334 -25.04 -16.30 -12.09
C ILE A 334 -23.98 -16.85 -13.06
N GLN A 335 -23.00 -16.05 -13.44
CA GLN A 335 -21.93 -16.47 -14.35
C GLN A 335 -21.08 -17.60 -13.75
N SER A 336 -20.59 -17.43 -12.52
CA SER A 336 -19.80 -18.45 -11.82
C SER A 336 -20.56 -19.75 -11.61
N SER A 337 -21.88 -19.68 -11.37
CA SER A 337 -22.74 -20.86 -11.24
C SER A 337 -22.89 -21.63 -12.57
N GLN A 338 -23.01 -20.93 -13.70
CA GLN A 338 -23.07 -21.56 -15.03
C GLN A 338 -21.75 -22.22 -15.43
N GLN A 339 -20.62 -21.61 -15.06
CA GLN A 339 -19.27 -22.06 -15.41
C GLN A 339 -18.66 -23.03 -14.38
N GLN A 340 -19.39 -23.36 -13.30
CA GLN A 340 -18.94 -24.19 -12.17
C GLN A 340 -17.63 -23.72 -11.53
N GLU A 341 -17.47 -22.39 -11.41
CA GLU A 341 -16.28 -21.81 -10.80
C GLU A 341 -16.24 -22.05 -9.29
N THR A 342 -15.02 -22.14 -8.76
CA THR A 342 -14.78 -22.40 -7.32
C THR A 342 -15.02 -21.17 -6.44
N PHE A 343 -14.91 -19.97 -7.01
CA PHE A 343 -15.16 -18.68 -6.35
C PHE A 343 -15.95 -17.75 -7.27
N ILE A 344 -16.60 -16.73 -6.70
CA ILE A 344 -17.35 -15.72 -7.44
C ILE A 344 -16.40 -14.56 -7.74
N THR A 345 -16.06 -14.34 -9.00
CA THR A 345 -15.17 -13.23 -9.42
C THR A 345 -15.99 -12.03 -9.86
N ILE A 346 -15.76 -10.87 -9.27
CA ILE A 346 -16.38 -9.62 -9.72
C ILE A 346 -15.42 -8.88 -10.64
N ASP A 347 -15.86 -8.64 -11.87
CA ASP A 347 -15.16 -7.91 -12.92
C ASP A 347 -15.97 -6.70 -13.40
N TYR A 348 -15.36 -5.86 -14.22
CA TYR A 348 -15.97 -4.60 -14.71
C TYR A 348 -17.33 -4.79 -15.38
N GLN A 349 -17.52 -5.90 -16.08
CA GLN A 349 -18.78 -6.23 -16.76
C GLN A 349 -19.96 -6.47 -15.81
N HIS A 350 -19.70 -6.71 -14.52
CA HIS A 350 -20.74 -6.91 -13.52
C HIS A 350 -21.15 -5.58 -12.84
N LEU A 351 -20.35 -4.52 -12.99
CA LEU A 351 -20.62 -3.21 -12.40
C LEU A 351 -21.74 -2.49 -13.16
N SER A 352 -22.52 -1.66 -12.46
CA SER A 352 -23.56 -0.85 -13.10
C SER A 352 -22.95 0.38 -13.80
N ASP A 353 -23.56 0.81 -14.89
CA ASP A 353 -23.18 2.06 -15.58
C ASP A 353 -23.35 3.28 -14.67
N GLU A 354 -24.34 3.26 -13.77
CA GLU A 354 -24.59 4.33 -12.80
C GLU A 354 -23.43 4.46 -11.80
N LEU A 355 -22.93 3.34 -11.28
CA LEU A 355 -21.75 3.33 -10.41
C LEU A 355 -20.53 3.89 -11.14
N LEU A 356 -20.25 3.40 -12.36
CA LEU A 356 -19.10 3.85 -13.14
C LEU A 356 -19.17 5.34 -13.49
N ALA A 357 -20.37 5.84 -13.83
CA ALA A 357 -20.60 7.26 -14.11
C ALA A 357 -20.54 8.16 -12.87
N SER A 358 -20.73 7.59 -11.66
CA SER A 358 -20.68 8.33 -10.40
C SER A 358 -19.25 8.61 -9.90
N ILE A 359 -18.25 7.88 -10.42
CA ILE A 359 -16.83 8.06 -10.08
C ILE A 359 -16.36 9.42 -10.60
N ARG A 360 -15.88 10.29 -9.71
CA ARG A 360 -15.45 11.66 -10.02
C ARG A 360 -14.16 12.00 -9.29
N ASN A 361 -13.40 12.96 -9.83
CA ASN A 361 -12.21 13.55 -9.20
C ASN A 361 -11.14 12.53 -8.78
N VAL A 362 -10.95 11.47 -9.57
CA VAL A 362 -10.00 10.39 -9.25
C VAL A 362 -8.57 10.92 -9.13
N SER A 363 -8.19 11.93 -9.94
CA SER A 363 -6.84 12.51 -9.95
C SER A 363 -6.35 12.99 -8.59
N ASP A 364 -7.25 13.58 -7.80
CA ASP A 364 -6.91 14.24 -6.54
C ASP A 364 -6.76 13.21 -5.40
N ILE A 365 -7.37 12.04 -5.57
CA ILE A 365 -7.38 10.94 -4.60
C ILE A 365 -6.46 9.78 -5.00
N LEU A 366 -5.83 9.81 -6.19
CA LEU A 366 -4.89 8.78 -6.65
C LEU A 366 -3.78 8.47 -5.64
N PRO A 367 -3.12 9.44 -4.99
CA PRO A 367 -2.08 9.14 -4.00
C PRO A 367 -2.62 8.37 -2.78
N ILE A 368 -3.87 8.66 -2.39
CA ILE A 368 -4.54 7.95 -1.29
C ILE A 368 -4.88 6.53 -1.73
N ILE A 369 -5.37 6.35 -2.96
CA ILE A 369 -5.64 5.03 -3.55
C ILE A 369 -4.36 4.19 -3.58
N GLU A 370 -3.25 4.74 -4.03
CA GLU A 370 -1.93 4.06 -4.08
C GLU A 370 -1.44 3.69 -2.68
N SER A 371 -1.62 4.56 -1.69
CA SER A 371 -1.30 4.29 -0.28
C SER A 371 -2.16 3.13 0.29
N ILE A 372 -3.46 3.12 0.00
CA ILE A 372 -4.37 2.04 0.40
C ILE A 372 -4.00 0.72 -0.30
N THR A 373 -3.79 0.75 -1.62
CA THR A 373 -3.48 -0.47 -2.38
C THR A 373 -2.11 -1.04 -2.04
N SER A 374 -1.10 -0.20 -1.78
CA SER A 374 0.21 -0.65 -1.30
C SER A 374 0.12 -1.28 0.10
N THR A 375 -0.75 -0.77 0.98
CA THR A 375 -1.02 -1.37 2.30
C THR A 375 -1.65 -2.76 2.17
N LEU A 376 -2.54 -2.96 1.20
CA LEU A 376 -3.18 -4.25 0.96
C LEU A 376 -2.22 -5.30 0.35
N GLN A 377 -1.19 -4.85 -0.39
CA GLN A 377 -0.12 -5.64 -1.03
C GLN A 377 -0.55 -6.66 -2.10
N GLU A 378 -1.85 -6.92 -2.25
CA GLU A 378 -2.40 -7.92 -3.16
C GLU A 378 -3.21 -7.28 -4.29
N LYS A 379 -3.08 -7.81 -5.51
CA LYS A 379 -3.86 -7.37 -6.68
C LYS A 379 -5.31 -7.88 -6.65
N ASN A 380 -5.54 -9.04 -6.04
CA ASN A 380 -6.85 -9.66 -5.88
C ASN A 380 -7.05 -10.03 -4.41
N HIS A 381 -8.21 -9.68 -3.88
CA HIS A 381 -8.62 -9.88 -2.50
C HIS A 381 -9.68 -10.97 -2.44
N PHE A 382 -9.46 -11.98 -1.61
CA PHE A 382 -10.38 -13.10 -1.44
C PHE A 382 -11.12 -13.00 -0.11
N LEU A 383 -12.45 -12.87 -0.18
CA LEU A 383 -13.33 -12.84 0.98
C LEU A 383 -13.89 -14.25 1.19
N ILE A 384 -13.43 -14.92 2.24
CA ILE A 384 -13.69 -16.34 2.48
C ILE A 384 -14.80 -16.47 3.53
N PRO A 385 -15.87 -17.25 3.27
CA PRO A 385 -16.98 -17.41 4.21
C PRO A 385 -16.54 -17.94 5.57
N GLU A 386 -17.18 -17.48 6.64
CA GLU A 386 -16.96 -17.87 8.04
C GLU A 386 -15.52 -17.63 8.53
N THR A 387 -14.79 -16.71 7.87
CA THR A 387 -13.45 -16.30 8.29
C THR A 387 -13.36 -14.79 8.43
N GLU A 388 -12.36 -14.32 9.16
CA GLU A 388 -12.10 -12.88 9.23
C GLU A 388 -11.64 -12.33 7.87
N CYS A 389 -12.17 -11.17 7.50
CA CYS A 389 -11.75 -10.46 6.30
C CYS A 389 -10.34 -9.88 6.49
N ILE A 390 -9.32 -10.61 6.02
CA ILE A 390 -7.91 -10.21 6.09
C ILE A 390 -7.65 -8.79 5.54
N PRO A 391 -8.12 -8.41 4.34
CA PRO A 391 -7.86 -7.06 3.83
C PRO A 391 -8.53 -5.97 4.68
N LEU A 392 -9.71 -6.25 5.25
CA LEU A 392 -10.37 -5.33 6.18
C LEU A 392 -9.55 -5.17 7.48
N GLN A 393 -9.08 -6.28 8.06
CA GLN A 393 -8.23 -6.24 9.26
C GLN A 393 -6.93 -5.46 9.01
N LYS A 394 -6.29 -5.63 7.85
CA LYS A 394 -5.11 -4.85 7.46
C LYS A 394 -5.41 -3.35 7.45
N LEU A 395 -6.56 -2.94 6.88
CA LEU A 395 -6.93 -1.52 6.82
C LEU A 395 -7.25 -0.95 8.21
N LEU A 396 -8.06 -1.64 9.01
CA LEU A 396 -8.44 -1.19 10.36
C LEU A 396 -7.21 -0.95 11.26
N HIS A 397 -6.14 -1.73 11.08
CA HIS A 397 -4.89 -1.60 11.85
C HIS A 397 -3.82 -0.72 11.17
N SER A 398 -4.11 -0.15 10.01
CA SER A 398 -3.19 0.72 9.27
C SER A 398 -3.47 2.20 9.52
N CYS A 399 -2.40 2.97 9.72
CA CYS A 399 -2.44 4.43 9.70
C CYS A 399 -2.10 4.89 8.28
N ILE A 400 -3.12 5.17 7.48
CA ILE A 400 -2.92 5.70 6.14
C ILE A 400 -2.65 7.19 6.27
N GLN A 401 -1.39 7.57 6.02
CA GLN A 401 -0.99 8.97 6.00
C GLN A 401 -1.62 9.64 4.77
N GLU A 402 -2.70 10.41 4.99
CA GLU A 402 -3.17 11.42 4.04
C GLU A 402 -2.30 12.71 4.10
N ASP A 403 -1.09 12.64 4.69
CA ASP A 403 -0.20 13.78 4.95
C ASP A 403 0.35 14.45 3.69
N GLY A 404 0.21 13.84 2.51
CA GLY A 404 0.41 14.54 1.23
C GLY A 404 -0.66 15.61 0.93
N ILE A 405 -1.76 15.62 1.68
CA ILE A 405 -2.97 16.44 1.44
C ILE A 405 -3.46 17.15 2.73
N LEU A 406 -2.75 17.03 3.87
CA LEU A 406 -3.10 17.77 5.09
C LEU A 406 -2.87 19.30 5.02
N GLN A 407 -2.43 19.83 3.87
CA GLN A 407 -2.57 21.26 3.54
C GLN A 407 -4.01 21.66 3.15
N ALA A 408 -4.92 20.72 2.89
CA ALA A 408 -6.31 21.02 2.52
C ALA A 408 -7.23 21.29 3.72
N PHE A 409 -6.86 20.87 4.93
CA PHE A 409 -7.69 21.01 6.13
C PHE A 409 -7.09 21.90 7.23
N THR A 410 -5.84 22.34 7.08
CA THR A 410 -5.37 23.54 7.79
C THR A 410 -5.72 24.74 6.94
N HIS A 411 -6.50 25.70 7.44
CA HIS A 411 -6.91 26.95 6.77
C HIS A 411 -5.74 27.90 6.42
N ARG A 412 -4.64 27.41 5.85
CA ARG A 412 -3.59 28.21 5.23
C ARG A 412 -3.32 27.62 3.85
N GLU A 413 -3.92 28.27 2.85
CA GLU A 413 -3.53 28.10 1.46
C GLU A 413 -1.99 28.19 1.36
N PRO A 414 -1.31 27.25 0.68
CA PRO A 414 0.13 27.26 0.56
C PRO A 414 0.61 28.52 -0.16
N ARG A 415 1.83 28.95 0.15
CA ARG A 415 2.49 30.03 -0.60
C ARG A 415 2.75 29.58 -2.03
N LEU A 416 2.53 30.47 -2.99
CA LEU A 416 2.72 30.18 -4.40
C LEU A 416 4.14 29.69 -4.70
N SER A 417 5.16 30.31 -4.08
CA SER A 417 6.56 29.91 -4.27
C SER A 417 6.86 28.47 -3.83
N GLU A 418 6.32 28.05 -2.68
CA GLU A 418 6.48 26.71 -2.13
C GLU A 418 5.76 25.67 -2.99
N TYR A 419 4.54 26.01 -3.42
CA TYR A 419 3.72 25.16 -4.28
C TYR A 419 4.39 24.90 -5.64
N CYS A 420 4.92 25.93 -6.30
CA CYS A 420 5.63 25.76 -7.58
C CYS A 420 6.88 24.87 -7.44
N LYS A 421 7.67 25.05 -6.37
CA LYS A 421 8.84 24.21 -6.10
C LYS A 421 8.45 22.75 -5.86
N GLN A 422 7.34 22.51 -5.17
CA GLN A 422 6.83 21.16 -4.94
C GLN A 422 6.33 20.51 -6.24
N GLU A 423 5.58 21.24 -7.07
CA GLU A 423 5.10 20.73 -8.37
C GLU A 423 6.24 20.39 -9.33
N LEU A 424 7.33 21.18 -9.33
CA LEU A 424 8.53 20.89 -10.11
C LEU A 424 9.26 19.63 -9.61
N ARG A 425 9.33 19.40 -8.29
CA ARG A 425 9.88 18.16 -7.71
C ARG A 425 9.03 16.94 -8.10
N ASN A 426 7.71 17.09 -8.06
CA ASN A 426 6.78 16.01 -8.39
C ASN A 426 6.78 15.67 -9.88
N ALA A 427 7.19 16.60 -10.75
CA ALA A 427 7.29 16.36 -12.19
C ALA A 427 8.20 15.16 -12.53
N ALA A 428 9.29 14.93 -11.80
CA ALA A 428 10.20 13.82 -12.06
C ALA A 428 9.53 12.43 -11.94
N LYS A 429 8.51 12.33 -11.09
CA LYS A 429 7.76 11.10 -10.78
C LYS A 429 6.55 10.87 -11.68
N LEU A 430 6.28 11.75 -12.65
CA LEU A 430 5.12 11.58 -13.53
C LEU A 430 5.26 10.37 -14.46
N GLU A 431 4.22 9.54 -14.48
CA GLU A 431 3.94 8.54 -15.49
C GLU A 431 2.65 8.93 -16.23
N ILE A 432 2.72 9.06 -17.56
CA ILE A 432 1.62 9.57 -18.38
C ILE A 432 1.05 8.43 -19.20
N ASN A 433 -0.23 8.10 -18.97
CA ASN A 433 -0.94 7.08 -19.75
C ASN A 433 -1.24 7.58 -21.19
N GLN A 434 -1.30 6.65 -22.15
CA GLN A 434 -1.48 6.96 -23.58
C GLN A 434 -2.72 7.82 -23.89
N LEU A 435 -3.84 7.64 -23.17
CA LEU A 435 -5.05 8.45 -23.34
C LEU A 435 -4.88 9.91 -22.87
N TYR A 436 -4.04 10.17 -21.87
CA TYR A 436 -3.70 11.52 -21.42
C TYR A 436 -2.75 12.21 -22.40
N SER A 437 -1.83 11.47 -23.03
CA SER A 437 -0.89 12.04 -24.00
C SER A 437 -1.59 12.71 -25.20
N LEU A 438 -2.68 12.10 -25.70
CA LEU A 438 -3.45 12.59 -26.84
C LEU A 438 -4.27 13.86 -26.52
N SER A 439 -4.76 14.02 -25.29
CA SER A 439 -5.54 15.19 -24.89
C SER A 439 -4.68 16.41 -24.59
N LEU A 440 -3.43 16.18 -24.16
CA LEU A 440 -2.47 17.24 -23.82
C LEU A 440 -1.70 17.78 -25.03
N GLN A 441 -1.65 17.04 -26.14
CA GLN A 441 -0.81 17.37 -27.29
C GLN A 441 -1.07 18.79 -27.84
N LYS A 442 -2.34 19.20 -27.96
CA LYS A 442 -2.69 20.55 -28.42
C LYS A 442 -2.22 21.67 -27.49
N ILE A 443 -2.25 21.43 -26.18
CA ILE A 443 -1.78 22.40 -25.17
C ILE A 443 -0.25 22.44 -25.19
N ARG A 444 0.38 21.26 -25.27
CA ARG A 444 1.83 21.11 -25.34
C ARG A 444 2.40 21.80 -26.58
N ASP A 445 1.84 21.58 -27.75
CA ASP A 445 2.26 22.22 -29.01
C ASP A 445 2.14 23.75 -28.92
N CYS A 446 1.05 24.26 -28.33
CA CYS A 446 0.82 25.69 -28.13
C CYS A 446 1.88 26.33 -27.22
N ILE A 447 2.20 25.70 -26.10
CA ILE A 447 3.20 26.21 -25.16
C ILE A 447 4.61 26.06 -25.76
N GLN A 448 4.94 24.91 -26.35
CA GLN A 448 6.24 24.62 -26.93
C GLN A 448 6.61 25.62 -28.04
N GLN A 449 5.66 26.00 -28.90
CA GLN A 449 5.89 26.99 -29.95
C GLN A 449 6.38 28.34 -29.41
N VAL A 450 5.87 28.75 -28.25
CA VAL A 450 6.28 30.01 -27.59
C VAL A 450 7.62 29.82 -26.85
N LEU A 451 7.84 28.68 -26.20
CA LEU A 451 9.11 28.37 -25.55
C LEU A 451 10.28 28.35 -26.54
N ASP A 452 10.09 27.74 -27.71
CA ASP A 452 11.09 27.65 -28.78
C ASP A 452 11.46 29.04 -29.32
N LYS A 453 10.47 29.93 -29.47
CA LYS A 453 10.67 31.31 -29.93
C LYS A 453 11.56 32.13 -28.99
N HIS A 454 11.49 31.88 -27.69
CA HIS A 454 12.30 32.55 -26.66
C HIS A 454 13.56 31.77 -26.25
N ALA A 455 13.86 30.66 -26.92
CA ALA A 455 14.95 29.75 -26.57
C ALA A 455 14.92 29.32 -25.09
N PHE A 456 13.73 29.17 -24.51
CA PHE A 456 13.55 28.75 -23.13
C PHE A 456 13.64 27.23 -23.03
N THR A 457 14.54 26.72 -22.18
CA THR A 457 14.70 25.27 -21.98
C THR A 457 13.92 24.83 -20.73
N ILE A 458 13.05 23.84 -20.89
CA ILE A 458 12.29 23.20 -19.80
C ILE A 458 12.44 21.68 -19.91
N GLN A 459 12.50 20.97 -18.79
CA GLN A 459 12.52 19.50 -18.81
C GLN A 459 11.17 18.95 -19.31
N GLU A 460 11.22 17.88 -20.11
CA GLU A 460 10.02 17.31 -20.74
C GLU A 460 8.91 16.97 -19.74
N LYS A 461 9.27 16.31 -18.63
CA LYS A 461 8.32 15.97 -17.55
C LYS A 461 7.75 17.20 -16.83
N GLN A 462 8.51 18.30 -16.72
CA GLN A 462 8.03 19.56 -16.14
C GLN A 462 7.03 20.23 -17.08
N LEU A 463 7.31 20.21 -18.39
CA LEU A 463 6.38 20.70 -19.39
C LEU A 463 5.08 19.90 -19.38
N ASP A 464 5.16 18.57 -19.30
CA ASP A 464 3.97 17.72 -19.25
C ASP A 464 3.12 18.01 -17.99
N LYS A 465 3.76 18.19 -16.84
CA LYS A 465 3.09 18.57 -15.59
C LYS A 465 2.38 19.92 -15.70
N LEU A 466 3.01 20.90 -16.34
CA LEU A 466 2.39 22.20 -16.64
C LEU A 466 1.18 22.05 -17.57
N CYS A 467 1.31 21.24 -18.62
CA CYS A 467 0.21 20.98 -19.57
C CYS A 467 -1.00 20.33 -18.89
N ILE A 468 -0.77 19.38 -17.98
CA ILE A 468 -1.83 18.74 -17.18
C ILE A 468 -2.58 19.76 -16.34
N ARG A 469 -1.85 20.66 -15.67
CA ARG A 469 -2.48 21.70 -14.85
C ARG A 469 -3.32 22.66 -15.68
N ILE A 470 -2.82 23.11 -16.83
CA ILE A 470 -3.56 23.99 -17.74
C ILE A 470 -4.81 23.29 -18.29
N ASN A 471 -4.71 22.01 -18.64
CA ASN A 471 -5.86 21.22 -19.09
C ASN A 471 -6.94 21.11 -18.00
N ASN A 472 -6.54 20.83 -16.76
CA ASN A 472 -7.45 20.78 -15.61
C ASN A 472 -8.08 22.15 -15.33
N LEU A 473 -7.32 23.23 -15.42
CA LEU A 473 -7.81 24.60 -15.27
C LEU A 473 -8.85 24.94 -16.34
N PHE A 474 -8.62 24.55 -17.61
CA PHE A 474 -9.63 24.72 -18.65
C PHE A 474 -10.90 23.91 -18.35
N SER A 475 -10.80 22.71 -17.79
CA SER A 475 -11.97 21.96 -17.32
C SER A 475 -12.73 22.73 -16.23
N ILE A 476 -12.03 23.22 -15.19
CA ILE A 476 -12.62 23.97 -14.07
C ILE A 476 -13.30 25.26 -14.54
N LEU A 477 -12.66 26.02 -15.42
CA LEU A 477 -13.21 27.25 -15.99
C LEU A 477 -14.48 26.99 -16.83
N LYS A 478 -14.70 25.76 -17.32
CA LYS A 478 -15.92 25.37 -18.04
C LYS A 478 -17.13 25.27 -17.12
N HIS A 479 -16.90 24.98 -15.84
CA HIS A 479 -17.94 24.70 -14.85
C HIS A 479 -18.18 25.84 -13.84
N HIS A 480 -17.57 27.01 -14.05
CA HIS A 480 -17.68 28.21 -13.20
C HIS A 480 -17.35 27.97 -11.71
N SER A 481 -16.48 27.00 -11.41
CA SER A 481 -16.13 26.55 -10.05
C SER A 481 -14.69 26.90 -9.65
N TYR A 482 -14.13 27.99 -10.21
CA TYR A 482 -12.75 28.38 -9.95
C TYR A 482 -12.60 29.04 -8.57
N SER A 483 -11.68 28.53 -7.75
CA SER A 483 -11.18 29.14 -6.52
C SER A 483 -9.65 29.18 -6.53
N THR A 484 -9.06 30.19 -5.87
CA THR A 484 -7.61 30.27 -5.73
C THR A 484 -7.10 29.15 -4.83
N ALA A 485 -6.01 28.50 -5.23
CA ALA A 485 -5.41 27.38 -4.50
C ALA A 485 -4.19 27.77 -3.66
N PHE A 486 -3.74 29.02 -3.74
CA PHE A 486 -2.49 29.49 -3.13
C PHE A 486 -2.52 31.00 -2.85
N VAL A 487 -1.75 31.41 -1.85
CA VAL A 487 -1.54 32.83 -1.49
C VAL A 487 -0.36 33.38 -2.30
N PRO A 488 -0.50 34.55 -2.95
CA PRO A 488 0.61 35.20 -3.63
C PRO A 488 1.66 35.68 -2.62
N ASP A 489 2.91 35.26 -2.81
CA ASP A 489 4.06 35.68 -2.00
C ASP A 489 5.24 36.17 -2.86
N MET A 490 5.01 36.34 -4.17
CA MET A 490 6.00 36.70 -5.18
C MET A 490 5.38 37.69 -6.18
N ASP A 491 6.19 38.65 -6.62
CA ASP A 491 5.85 39.59 -7.70
C ASP A 491 6.64 39.28 -8.97
N MET A 492 6.10 39.67 -10.13
CA MET A 492 6.79 39.51 -11.42
C MET A 492 7.94 40.53 -11.55
N GLN A 493 9.17 40.09 -11.28
CA GLN A 493 10.37 40.97 -11.30
C GLN A 493 11.26 40.72 -12.52
N ASP A 494 11.41 39.47 -12.93
CA ASP A 494 12.13 39.10 -14.15
C ASP A 494 11.33 39.43 -15.42
N THR A 495 11.81 40.44 -16.15
CA THR A 495 11.14 40.98 -17.36
C THR A 495 11.12 39.98 -18.52
N ALA A 496 12.10 39.08 -18.62
CA ALA A 496 12.17 38.09 -19.69
C ALA A 496 11.15 36.97 -19.48
N ILE A 497 11.04 36.47 -18.24
CA ILE A 497 10.02 35.46 -17.88
C ILE A 497 8.61 36.06 -17.94
N GLN A 498 8.46 37.33 -17.58
CA GLN A 498 7.18 38.02 -17.68
C GLN A 498 6.69 38.08 -19.14
N LEU A 499 7.55 38.53 -20.08
CA LEU A 499 7.22 38.59 -21.50
C LEU A 499 6.85 37.20 -22.05
N LEU A 500 7.61 36.17 -21.65
CA LEU A 500 7.35 34.78 -22.03
C LEU A 500 5.97 34.31 -21.53
N CYS A 501 5.65 34.58 -20.26
CA CYS A 501 4.37 34.23 -19.65
C CYS A 501 3.19 34.94 -20.33
N GLU A 502 3.33 36.22 -20.68
CA GLU A 502 2.31 36.99 -21.39
C GLU A 502 2.05 36.42 -22.80
N GLU A 503 3.10 36.05 -23.54
CA GLU A 503 2.96 35.43 -24.86
C GLU A 503 2.31 34.03 -24.79
N ILE A 504 2.65 33.21 -23.77
CA ILE A 504 1.99 31.91 -23.55
C ILE A 504 0.51 32.10 -23.21
N CYS A 505 0.17 33.07 -22.35
CA CYS A 505 -1.23 33.38 -22.01
C CYS A 505 -2.04 33.76 -23.24
N GLU A 506 -1.47 34.60 -24.12
CA GLU A 506 -2.16 35.06 -25.33
C GLU A 506 -2.30 33.93 -26.36
N ALA A 507 -1.28 33.08 -26.52
CA ALA A 507 -1.35 31.89 -27.38
C ALA A 507 -2.42 30.90 -26.91
N LEU A 508 -2.50 30.64 -25.61
CA LEU A 508 -3.52 29.79 -25.00
C LEU A 508 -4.93 30.39 -25.17
N LYS A 509 -5.06 31.71 -25.00
CA LYS A 509 -6.33 32.42 -25.20
C LYS A 509 -6.80 32.35 -26.65
N GLN A 510 -5.91 32.53 -27.62
CA GLN A 510 -6.25 32.42 -29.05
C GLN A 510 -6.64 30.99 -29.45
N THR A 511 -5.99 29.99 -28.87
CA THR A 511 -6.21 28.58 -29.22
C THR A 511 -7.45 27.98 -28.55
N PHE A 512 -7.73 28.36 -27.30
CA PHE A 512 -8.78 27.75 -26.48
C PHE A 512 -9.94 28.70 -26.11
N ASP A 513 -9.92 29.95 -26.59
CA ASP A 513 -10.93 31.01 -26.35
C ASP A 513 -11.22 31.24 -24.86
N ARG A 514 -10.18 31.14 -24.02
CA ARG A 514 -10.28 31.26 -22.56
C ARG A 514 -9.16 32.10 -21.98
N LYS A 515 -9.51 33.12 -21.22
CA LYS A 515 -8.54 33.93 -20.46
C LYS A 515 -8.22 33.25 -19.13
N LEU A 516 -6.93 33.08 -18.84
CA LEU A 516 -6.43 32.59 -17.56
C LEU A 516 -6.67 33.65 -16.46
N PRO A 517 -7.16 33.26 -15.26
CA PRO A 517 -7.24 34.16 -14.11
C PRO A 517 -5.87 34.74 -13.73
N ASP A 518 -5.84 35.95 -13.15
CA ASP A 518 -4.59 36.66 -12.84
C ASP A 518 -3.67 35.85 -11.90
N MET A 519 -4.26 35.11 -10.95
CA MET A 519 -3.51 34.21 -10.07
C MET A 519 -2.86 33.02 -10.80
N GLU A 520 -3.48 32.51 -11.87
CA GLU A 520 -2.91 31.42 -12.67
C GLU A 520 -1.84 31.93 -13.63
N GLN A 521 -1.94 33.20 -14.06
CA GLN A 521 -0.86 33.88 -14.78
C GLN A 521 0.36 34.06 -13.86
N LEU A 522 0.15 34.46 -12.61
CA LEU A 522 1.21 34.56 -11.61
C LEU A 522 1.84 33.18 -11.30
N PHE A 523 1.02 32.13 -11.22
CA PHE A 523 1.52 30.76 -11.09
C PHE A 523 2.42 30.37 -12.26
N MET A 524 1.98 30.61 -13.50
CA MET A 524 2.75 30.26 -14.69
C MET A 524 4.10 30.99 -14.73
N TYR A 525 4.11 32.27 -14.35
CA TYR A 525 5.33 33.04 -14.17
C TYR A 525 6.28 32.37 -13.15
N CYS A 526 5.79 32.08 -11.93
CA CYS A 526 6.60 31.47 -10.88
C CYS A 526 7.11 30.07 -11.28
N TYR A 527 6.29 29.28 -11.97
CA TYR A 527 6.65 27.94 -12.44
C TYR A 527 7.81 27.99 -13.45
N LEU A 528 7.73 28.89 -14.44
CA LEU A 528 8.80 29.08 -15.43
C LEU A 528 10.07 29.64 -14.79
N LEU A 529 9.95 30.59 -13.86
CA LEU A 529 11.08 31.14 -13.12
C LEU A 529 11.86 30.02 -12.39
N TYR A 530 11.16 29.19 -11.60
CA TYR A 530 11.80 28.11 -10.85
C TYR A 530 12.26 26.96 -11.73
N SER A 531 11.59 26.68 -12.85
CA SER A 531 12.08 25.71 -13.83
C SER A 531 13.44 26.14 -14.39
N ARG A 532 13.63 27.43 -14.70
CA ARG A 532 14.91 27.99 -15.15
C ARG A 532 15.99 27.92 -14.05
N GLU A 533 15.64 28.22 -12.80
CA GLU A 533 16.58 28.17 -11.66
C GLU A 533 16.99 26.73 -11.29
N HIS A 534 16.12 25.75 -11.51
CA HIS A 534 16.42 24.32 -11.29
C HIS A 534 17.57 23.78 -12.16
N HIS A 535 17.94 24.49 -13.23
CA HIS A 535 19.09 24.16 -14.08
C HIS A 535 20.45 24.64 -13.54
N ILE A 536 20.50 25.40 -12.43
CA ILE A 536 21.71 26.13 -11.99
C ILE A 536 22.39 25.53 -10.72
N LYS A 537 21.86 24.47 -10.10
CA LYS A 537 22.52 23.88 -8.92
C LYS A 537 23.73 23.01 -9.30
N GLY A 538 24.87 23.23 -8.64
CA GLY A 538 26.11 22.45 -8.81
C GLY A 538 26.00 21.02 -8.28
N SER A 539 27.11 20.28 -8.22
CA SER A 539 27.10 18.87 -7.78
C SER A 539 27.03 18.74 -6.26
N ILE A 540 26.52 17.62 -5.73
CA ILE A 540 26.60 17.34 -4.29
C ILE A 540 28.07 17.10 -3.94
N ALA A 541 28.62 17.83 -2.96
CA ALA A 541 30.00 17.62 -2.55
C ALA A 541 30.11 16.45 -1.56
N VAL A 542 31.25 15.74 -1.57
CA VAL A 542 31.50 14.59 -0.69
C VAL A 542 32.72 14.86 0.18
N LEU A 543 32.55 14.72 1.49
CA LEU A 543 33.57 14.91 2.52
C LEU A 543 33.73 13.63 3.34
N VAL A 544 34.95 13.11 3.44
CA VAL A 544 35.29 12.03 4.37
C VAL A 544 36.00 12.64 5.58
N ALA A 545 35.49 12.39 6.77
CA ALA A 545 36.10 12.82 8.03
C ALA A 545 36.40 11.59 8.87
N CYS A 546 37.66 11.37 9.27
CA CYS A 546 38.02 10.21 10.08
C CYS A 546 38.87 10.55 11.30
N GLN A 547 38.76 9.73 12.34
CA GLN A 547 39.64 9.83 13.50
C GLN A 547 40.96 9.10 13.24
N GLY A 548 42.07 9.84 13.21
CA GLY A 548 43.41 9.30 13.00
C GLY A 548 44.08 9.83 11.74
N GLU A 549 45.39 10.09 11.85
CA GLU A 549 46.18 10.72 10.79
C GLU A 549 46.25 9.86 9.53
N GLY A 550 45.86 10.45 8.39
CA GLY A 550 45.98 9.84 7.06
C GLY A 550 44.99 8.72 6.77
N ILE A 551 43.84 8.65 7.44
CA ILE A 551 42.80 7.63 7.19
C ILE A 551 41.80 8.16 6.15
N ALA A 552 41.21 9.33 6.40
CA ALA A 552 40.31 9.99 5.46
C ALA A 552 41.03 10.34 4.16
N GLU A 553 42.30 10.77 4.25
CA GLU A 553 43.15 11.02 3.09
C GLU A 553 43.25 9.79 2.18
N LYS A 554 43.46 8.60 2.74
CA LYS A 554 43.59 7.36 1.94
C LYS A 554 42.29 7.00 1.24
N TYR A 555 41.16 7.13 1.91
CA TYR A 555 39.84 6.90 1.31
C TYR A 555 39.56 7.86 0.14
N ALA A 556 39.73 9.16 0.37
CA ALA A 556 39.51 10.16 -0.65
C ALA A 556 40.49 10.01 -1.82
N THR A 557 41.77 9.77 -1.55
CA THR A 557 42.79 9.58 -2.59
C THR A 557 42.46 8.36 -3.45
N HIS A 558 42.05 7.24 -2.83
CA HIS A 558 41.68 6.03 -3.55
C HIS A 558 40.49 6.26 -4.48
N VAL A 559 39.41 6.87 -3.98
CA VAL A 559 38.19 7.06 -4.79
C VAL A 559 38.36 8.16 -5.84
N ASN A 560 39.18 9.16 -5.56
CA ASN A 560 39.55 10.18 -6.56
C ASN A 560 40.43 9.65 -7.70
N THR A 561 40.99 8.43 -7.59
CA THR A 561 41.63 7.77 -8.75
C THR A 561 40.61 7.21 -9.75
N MET A 562 39.34 7.09 -9.35
CA MET A 562 38.25 6.60 -10.21
C MET A 562 37.69 7.74 -11.09
N LYS A 563 36.97 7.38 -12.17
CA LYS A 563 36.42 8.33 -13.15
C LYS A 563 35.11 8.99 -12.69
N TYR A 564 35.11 9.67 -11.55
CA TYR A 564 33.96 10.47 -11.09
C TYR A 564 34.15 11.95 -11.43
N GLN A 565 33.05 12.66 -11.71
CA GLN A 565 33.05 14.11 -11.95
C GLN A 565 33.20 14.88 -10.64
N VAL A 566 32.56 14.38 -9.57
CA VAL A 566 32.67 14.93 -8.22
C VAL A 566 33.96 14.45 -7.57
N LYS A 567 34.66 15.34 -6.87
CA LYS A 567 35.86 15.01 -6.09
C LYS A 567 35.52 14.81 -4.63
N CYS A 568 35.96 13.69 -4.07
CA CYS A 568 35.90 13.43 -2.64
C CYS A 568 36.97 14.26 -1.92
N ARG A 569 36.56 15.03 -0.90
CA ARG A 569 37.45 15.81 -0.02
C ARG A 569 37.62 15.07 1.30
N TYR A 570 38.66 15.41 2.06
CA TYR A 570 38.99 14.72 3.31
C TYR A 570 39.39 15.67 4.43
N ILE A 571 39.18 15.22 5.67
CA ILE A 571 39.72 15.79 6.91
C ILE A 571 40.12 14.64 7.83
N ASP A 572 41.37 14.68 8.31
CA ASP A 572 41.84 13.79 9.37
C ASP A 572 41.86 14.52 10.72
N GLU A 573 41.31 13.91 11.77
CA GLU A 573 41.47 14.40 13.13
C GLU A 573 42.80 13.91 13.70
N THR A 574 43.68 14.85 14.05
CA THR A 574 45.01 14.59 14.61
C THR A 574 45.06 15.01 16.08
N GLY A 575 44.30 14.36 16.97
CA GLY A 575 44.27 14.70 18.39
C GLY A 575 44.00 13.53 19.35
N THR A 576 44.61 13.58 20.54
CA THR A 576 44.17 12.73 21.68
C THR A 576 42.84 13.26 22.20
N ALA A 577 41.81 12.42 22.24
CA ALA A 577 40.44 12.76 22.62
C ALA A 577 40.36 13.52 23.96
N SER A 578 40.19 14.83 23.88
CA SER A 578 39.75 15.70 24.97
C SER A 578 38.61 16.58 24.46
N THR A 579 37.68 16.98 25.32
CA THR A 579 36.49 17.79 24.95
C THR A 579 36.82 19.13 24.30
N ARG A 580 38.04 19.67 24.50
CA ARG A 580 38.53 20.88 23.80
C ARG A 580 38.91 20.64 22.33
N ASN A 581 39.22 19.41 21.94
CA ASN A 581 39.57 19.07 20.55
C ASN A 581 38.34 18.89 19.67
N LEU A 582 37.18 18.51 20.24
CA LEU A 582 35.94 18.30 19.50
C LEU A 582 35.40 19.59 18.86
N THR A 583 35.35 20.68 19.62
CA THR A 583 34.87 21.98 19.11
C THR A 583 35.80 22.56 18.04
N ALA A 584 37.11 22.33 18.17
CA ALA A 584 38.08 22.75 17.17
C ALA A 584 37.92 21.93 15.88
N PHE A 585 37.77 20.61 16.00
CA PHE A 585 37.52 19.73 14.87
C PHE A 585 36.20 20.05 14.15
N LEU A 586 35.11 20.27 14.89
CA LEU A 586 33.83 20.73 14.32
C LEU A 586 33.96 22.05 13.58
N SER A 587 34.74 23.01 14.09
CA SER A 587 35.00 24.26 13.36
C SER A 587 35.74 24.01 12.05
N THR A 588 36.71 23.11 12.03
CA THR A 588 37.43 22.71 10.81
C THR A 588 36.51 22.02 9.80
N VAL A 589 35.58 21.16 10.26
CA VAL A 589 34.57 20.53 9.40
C VAL A 589 33.62 21.58 8.81
N VAL A 590 33.13 22.52 9.63
CA VAL A 590 32.25 23.62 9.19
C VAL A 590 32.93 24.49 8.13
N ASP A 591 34.18 24.88 8.35
CA ASP A 591 34.95 25.68 7.38
C ASP A 591 35.17 24.91 6.08
N LYS A 592 35.43 23.60 6.16
CA LYS A 592 35.58 22.76 4.97
C LYS A 592 34.27 22.58 4.21
N VAL A 593 33.14 22.40 4.90
CA VAL A 593 31.81 22.31 4.28
C VAL A 593 31.51 23.58 3.48
N ARG A 594 31.84 24.76 4.02
CA ARG A 594 31.71 26.04 3.29
C ARG A 594 32.64 26.16 2.09
N GLU A 595 33.84 25.59 2.17
CA GLU A 595 34.81 25.60 1.07
C GLU A 595 34.37 24.71 -0.10
N ILE A 596 33.71 23.58 0.18
CA ILE A 596 33.47 22.52 -0.80
C ILE A 596 32.05 22.51 -1.38
N ASP A 597 31.09 23.22 -0.78
CA ASP A 597 29.73 23.27 -1.29
C ASP A 597 29.64 23.96 -2.65
N GLU A 598 28.96 23.30 -3.59
CA GLU A 598 28.71 23.80 -4.95
C GLU A 598 27.23 24.19 -5.16
N GLY A 599 26.44 24.29 -4.07
CA GLY A 599 25.04 24.75 -4.07
C GLY A 599 23.99 23.63 -4.03
N SER A 600 24.42 22.36 -3.97
CA SER A 600 23.56 21.18 -3.80
C SER A 600 23.73 20.48 -2.45
N GLY A 601 24.57 21.03 -1.55
CA GLY A 601 24.80 20.48 -0.22
C GLY A 601 25.96 19.49 -0.16
N VAL A 602 26.24 19.00 1.04
CA VAL A 602 27.44 18.19 1.34
C VAL A 602 27.09 16.88 2.04
N VAL A 603 27.62 15.77 1.54
CA VAL A 603 27.58 14.46 2.22
C VAL A 603 28.86 14.27 3.03
N ILE A 604 28.71 14.00 4.32
CA ILE A 604 29.81 13.78 5.26
C ILE A 604 29.84 12.30 5.65
N ILE A 605 30.90 11.57 5.32
CA ILE A 605 31.08 10.17 5.71
C ILE A 605 32.09 10.12 6.84
N THR A 606 31.69 9.56 7.99
CA THR A 606 32.49 9.61 9.22
C THR A 606 32.45 8.30 10.03
N ASP A 607 33.59 7.97 10.64
CA ASP A 607 33.72 6.93 11.67
C ASP A 607 33.74 7.53 13.09
N PHE A 608 33.71 8.86 13.17
CA PHE A 608 33.72 9.61 14.39
C PHE A 608 32.30 9.89 14.87
N ASN A 609 31.82 9.03 15.79
CA ASN A 609 30.45 9.04 16.31
C ASN A 609 29.90 10.42 16.70
N PRO A 610 30.65 11.33 17.35
CA PRO A 610 30.09 12.63 17.73
C PRO A 610 29.58 13.45 16.53
N LEU A 611 30.18 13.32 15.34
CA LEU A 611 29.73 14.07 14.15
C LEU A 611 28.32 13.69 13.69
N LEU A 612 27.82 12.49 14.00
CA LEU A 612 26.44 12.08 13.69
C LEU A 612 25.42 12.93 14.45
N ASP A 613 25.75 13.31 15.68
CA ASP A 613 24.89 14.13 16.54
C ASP A 613 24.94 15.62 16.16
N PHE A 614 25.94 16.04 15.37
CA PHE A 614 26.17 17.45 15.00
C PHE A 614 25.70 17.83 13.59
N ASP A 615 25.02 16.96 12.84
CA ASP A 615 24.48 17.29 11.50
C ASP A 615 23.59 18.54 11.54
N SER A 616 22.75 18.67 12.58
CA SER A 616 21.92 19.85 12.81
C SER A 616 22.71 21.12 13.14
N GLU A 617 23.84 20.98 13.84
CA GLU A 617 24.71 22.09 14.24
C GLU A 617 25.55 22.60 13.07
N ILE A 618 26.06 21.70 12.22
CA ILE A 618 26.78 22.05 10.98
C ILE A 618 25.83 22.81 10.06
N ARG A 619 24.61 22.31 9.86
CA ARG A 619 23.58 22.98 9.04
C ARG A 619 23.23 24.36 9.58
N SER A 620 22.99 24.48 10.88
CA SER A 620 22.68 25.77 11.51
C SER A 620 23.82 26.80 11.40
N ARG A 621 25.08 26.35 11.37
CA ARG A 621 26.25 27.26 11.28
C ARG A 621 26.63 27.61 9.84
N THR A 622 26.30 26.75 8.88
CA THR A 622 26.70 26.93 7.47
C THR A 622 25.57 27.45 6.57
N ASP A 623 24.31 27.24 6.95
CA ASP A 623 23.12 27.42 6.10
C ASP A 623 23.16 26.52 4.84
N ILE A 624 23.96 25.44 4.89
CA ILE A 624 24.15 24.46 3.82
C ILE A 624 23.52 23.14 4.28
N GLU A 625 22.72 22.52 3.43
CA GLU A 625 22.15 21.20 3.70
C GLU A 625 23.26 20.12 3.74
N THR A 626 23.25 19.30 4.80
CA THR A 626 24.21 18.23 5.02
C THR A 626 23.53 16.89 5.31
N VAL A 627 24.21 15.81 4.94
CA VAL A 627 23.84 14.44 5.32
C VAL A 627 25.08 13.75 5.86
N THR A 628 25.00 13.27 7.10
CA THR A 628 26.11 12.57 7.75
C THR A 628 25.85 11.05 7.77
N LEU A 629 26.79 10.26 7.25
CA LEU A 629 26.71 8.80 7.14
C LEU A 629 27.83 8.12 7.94
N SER A 630 27.52 6.98 8.55
CA SER A 630 28.47 6.14 9.29
C SER A 630 28.13 4.65 9.17
N PRO A 631 29.09 3.73 9.42
CA PRO A 631 30.52 3.97 9.62
C PRO A 631 31.28 4.18 8.30
N THR A 632 32.39 4.93 8.32
CA THR A 632 33.25 5.09 7.14
C THR A 632 33.74 3.73 6.63
N SER A 633 33.42 3.41 5.38
CA SER A 633 33.93 2.24 4.69
C SER A 633 34.09 2.53 3.20
N LEU A 634 34.99 1.81 2.53
CA LEU A 634 35.20 1.96 1.08
C LEU A 634 33.93 1.62 0.27
N PRO A 635 33.16 0.55 0.58
CA PRO A 635 31.90 0.26 -0.13
C PRO A 635 30.88 1.38 0.00
N LEU A 636 30.71 1.94 1.20
CA LEU A 636 29.81 3.07 1.44
C LEU A 636 30.26 4.29 0.62
N LEU A 637 31.55 4.62 0.63
CA LEU A 637 32.08 5.75 -0.11
C LEU A 637 31.92 5.58 -1.62
N ILE A 638 32.18 4.39 -2.17
CA ILE A 638 31.96 4.12 -3.60
C ILE A 638 30.47 4.23 -3.95
N GLN A 639 29.59 3.72 -3.09
CA GLN A 639 28.14 3.79 -3.32
C GLN A 639 27.65 5.24 -3.33
N VAL A 640 28.06 6.05 -2.35
CA VAL A 640 27.73 7.47 -2.29
C VAL A 640 28.28 8.21 -3.51
N MET A 641 29.51 7.93 -3.93
CA MET A 641 30.11 8.55 -5.11
C MET A 641 29.38 8.18 -6.41
N ASN A 642 28.91 6.93 -6.55
CA ASN A 642 28.06 6.52 -7.68
C ASN A 642 26.72 7.27 -7.69
N MET A 643 26.10 7.45 -6.53
CA MET A 643 24.84 8.19 -6.39
C MET A 643 25.04 9.67 -6.72
N VAL A 644 26.05 10.30 -6.13
CA VAL A 644 26.36 11.73 -6.29
C VAL A 644 26.81 12.09 -7.71
N ASN A 645 27.40 11.15 -8.44
CA ASN A 645 27.78 11.34 -9.84
C ASN A 645 26.57 11.32 -10.80
N ASN A 646 25.37 10.99 -10.32
CA ASN A 646 24.12 11.12 -11.06
C ASN A 646 23.46 12.48 -10.77
N PRO A 647 23.29 13.37 -11.77
CA PRO A 647 22.72 14.70 -11.57
C PRO A 647 21.25 14.73 -11.12
N SER A 648 20.54 13.60 -11.14
CA SER A 648 19.17 13.50 -10.64
C SER A 648 19.05 13.24 -9.14
N ILE A 649 20.14 12.85 -8.48
CA ILE A 649 20.15 12.48 -7.05
C ILE A 649 20.21 13.75 -6.18
N GLN A 650 19.35 13.80 -5.16
CA GLN A 650 19.35 14.85 -4.14
C GLN A 650 19.90 14.34 -2.81
N LEU A 651 20.28 15.26 -1.92
CA LEU A 651 20.79 14.94 -0.59
C LEU A 651 19.81 14.05 0.22
N GLU A 652 18.50 14.26 0.06
CA GLU A 652 17.46 13.50 0.75
C GLU A 652 17.35 12.05 0.26
N ASP A 653 17.69 11.78 -1.01
CA ASP A 653 17.74 10.42 -1.54
C ASP A 653 18.90 9.65 -0.91
N ILE A 654 20.01 10.33 -0.64
CA ILE A 654 21.19 9.78 0.05
C ILE A 654 20.86 9.51 1.53
N ARG A 655 20.05 10.37 2.16
CA ARG A 655 19.60 10.19 3.56
C ARG A 655 18.69 8.96 3.74
N ASN A 656 17.81 8.70 2.76
CA ASN A 656 16.79 7.66 2.85
C ASN A 656 17.19 6.34 2.17
N TYR A 657 18.41 6.24 1.64
CA TYR A 657 18.91 5.04 0.97
C TYR A 657 19.25 3.94 1.98
N ASP A 658 18.81 2.70 1.69
CA ASP A 658 19.15 1.53 2.52
C ASP A 658 20.54 0.98 2.17
N TYR A 659 21.53 1.41 2.95
CA TYR A 659 22.92 0.95 2.84
C TYR A 659 23.14 -0.49 3.37
N GLY A 660 22.11 -1.12 3.96
CA GLY A 660 22.16 -2.43 4.62
C GLY A 660 22.39 -3.63 3.70
N THR A 661 22.17 -3.48 2.40
CA THR A 661 22.43 -4.55 1.39
C THR A 661 23.82 -4.46 0.74
N ALA A 662 24.48 -3.29 0.78
CA ALA A 662 25.75 -3.04 0.10
C ALA A 662 27.01 -3.35 0.95
N LEU A 663 26.83 -3.67 2.24
CA LEU A 663 27.91 -4.01 3.18
C LEU A 663 28.21 -5.52 3.26
N GLN A 664 27.50 -6.35 2.48
CA GLN A 664 27.86 -7.76 2.31
C GLN A 664 28.93 -7.86 1.21
N ILE A 665 30.17 -8.09 1.64
CA ILE A 665 31.31 -8.36 0.74
C ILE A 665 30.89 -9.45 -0.26
N PRO A 666 30.80 -9.15 -1.57
CA PRO A 666 30.58 -10.18 -2.57
C PRO A 666 31.85 -11.05 -2.60
N GLN A 667 31.71 -12.31 -2.22
CA GLN A 667 32.71 -13.30 -2.62
C GLN A 667 32.64 -13.41 -4.15
N SER A 668 33.75 -13.01 -4.79
CA SER A 668 34.18 -13.36 -6.15
C SER A 668 33.06 -13.54 -7.18
N ASP A 669 32.83 -12.54 -8.02
CA ASP A 669 33.33 -12.60 -9.40
C ASP A 669 33.17 -11.26 -10.11
N SER A 670 34.09 -11.06 -11.05
CA SER A 670 34.47 -9.83 -11.71
C SER A 670 33.43 -9.21 -12.65
N THR A 671 33.52 -7.88 -12.77
CA THR A 671 32.98 -6.96 -13.81
C THR A 671 31.57 -6.39 -13.57
N GLY A 672 31.45 -5.07 -13.79
CA GLY A 672 30.21 -4.28 -13.71
C GLY A 672 29.13 -4.64 -14.74
N TYR A 673 29.25 -5.78 -15.42
CA TYR A 673 28.22 -6.34 -16.31
C TYR A 673 26.98 -6.81 -15.53
N GLY A 674 27.10 -7.18 -14.25
CA GLY A 674 26.00 -7.75 -13.47
C GLY A 674 24.81 -6.81 -13.21
N ILE A 675 25.03 -5.50 -13.15
CA ILE A 675 23.95 -4.52 -12.86
C ILE A 675 23.13 -4.23 -14.12
N GLU A 676 23.78 -4.07 -15.27
CA GLU A 676 23.08 -3.92 -16.56
C GLU A 676 22.33 -5.20 -16.94
N ILE A 677 22.95 -6.37 -16.78
CA ILE A 677 22.29 -7.66 -17.03
C ILE A 677 21.08 -7.84 -16.10
N GLN A 678 21.21 -7.53 -14.82
CA GLN A 678 20.08 -7.64 -13.88
C GLN A 678 18.93 -6.70 -14.26
N LYS A 679 19.25 -5.47 -14.68
CA LYS A 679 18.24 -4.52 -15.18
C LYS A 679 17.56 -5.00 -16.45
N THR A 680 18.31 -5.54 -17.41
CA THR A 680 17.74 -6.12 -18.65
C THR A 680 16.86 -7.34 -18.35
N LEU A 681 17.26 -8.19 -17.41
CA LEU A 681 16.47 -9.35 -16.96
C LEU A 681 15.18 -8.92 -16.24
N ASP A 682 15.27 -7.90 -15.39
CA ASP A 682 14.10 -7.34 -14.70
C ASP A 682 13.16 -6.67 -15.70
N ASP A 683 13.67 -5.93 -16.69
CA ASP A 683 12.87 -5.34 -17.78
C ASP A 683 12.17 -6.41 -18.63
N VAL A 684 12.85 -7.51 -18.99
CA VAL A 684 12.24 -8.62 -19.75
C VAL A 684 11.16 -9.33 -18.91
N ALA A 685 11.41 -9.54 -17.61
CA ALA A 685 10.45 -10.15 -16.71
C ALA A 685 9.22 -9.27 -16.48
N ASP A 686 9.41 -7.97 -16.25
CA ASP A 686 8.36 -7.05 -15.81
C ASP A 686 7.60 -6.38 -16.97
N LYS A 687 8.21 -6.18 -18.14
CA LYS A 687 7.56 -5.52 -19.29
C LYS A 687 7.05 -6.47 -20.37
N ILE A 688 7.70 -7.62 -20.56
CA ILE A 688 7.42 -8.50 -21.72
C ILE A 688 6.73 -9.78 -21.28
N LEU A 689 7.30 -10.47 -20.28
CA LEU A 689 6.79 -11.76 -19.85
C LEU A 689 5.60 -11.65 -18.89
N SER A 690 5.53 -10.61 -18.06
CA SER A 690 4.42 -10.38 -17.12
C SER A 690 3.05 -10.18 -17.78
N GLU A 691 3.03 -9.58 -18.98
CA GLU A 691 1.80 -9.33 -19.75
C GLU A 691 1.33 -10.58 -20.53
N SER A 692 2.23 -11.52 -20.78
CA SER A 692 1.98 -12.64 -21.70
C SER A 692 1.93 -14.02 -21.04
N LEU A 693 2.53 -14.18 -19.85
CA LEU A 693 2.52 -15.43 -19.09
C LEU A 693 1.38 -15.43 -18.06
N VAL A 694 0.57 -16.48 -18.06
CA VAL A 694 -0.63 -16.64 -17.22
C VAL A 694 -0.36 -17.62 -16.06
N PHE A 695 0.42 -18.67 -16.31
CA PHE A 695 0.63 -19.76 -15.33
C PHE A 695 2.04 -19.79 -14.74
N LEU A 696 2.99 -19.09 -15.36
CA LEU A 696 4.40 -19.10 -14.99
C LEU A 696 4.78 -17.76 -14.33
N ASN A 697 5.45 -17.80 -13.18
CA ASN A 697 5.96 -16.59 -12.54
C ASN A 697 7.12 -16.01 -13.38
N PRO A 698 7.00 -14.80 -13.95
CA PRO A 698 7.99 -14.24 -14.88
C PRO A 698 9.38 -14.07 -14.26
N LYS A 699 9.49 -13.49 -13.06
CA LYS A 699 10.78 -13.26 -12.39
C LYS A 699 11.51 -14.57 -12.09
N LYS A 700 10.77 -15.57 -11.59
CA LYS A 700 11.33 -16.89 -11.28
C LYS A 700 11.77 -17.63 -12.54
N ALA A 701 10.99 -17.54 -13.62
CA ALA A 701 11.33 -18.12 -14.92
C ALA A 701 12.57 -17.48 -15.53
N THR A 702 12.63 -16.15 -15.58
CA THR A 702 13.78 -15.40 -16.09
C THR A 702 15.06 -15.75 -15.34
N MET A 703 15.04 -15.78 -14.01
CA MET A 703 16.21 -16.16 -13.21
C MET A 703 16.69 -17.59 -13.45
N ALA A 704 15.76 -18.55 -13.54
CA ALA A 704 16.10 -19.95 -13.78
C ALA A 704 16.66 -20.17 -15.20
N LEU A 705 16.01 -19.57 -16.21
CA LEU A 705 16.42 -19.65 -17.60
C LEU A 705 17.74 -18.94 -17.86
N PHE A 706 17.99 -17.81 -17.20
CA PHE A 706 19.27 -17.10 -17.32
C PHE A 706 20.43 -17.95 -16.78
N ARG A 707 20.25 -18.61 -15.63
CA ARG A 707 21.27 -19.54 -15.09
C ARG A 707 21.56 -20.71 -16.02
N VAL A 708 20.53 -21.23 -16.68
CA VAL A 708 20.65 -22.31 -17.66
C VAL A 708 21.38 -21.82 -18.91
N LEU A 709 21.05 -20.61 -19.37
CA LEU A 709 21.70 -19.99 -20.51
C LEU A 709 23.19 -19.74 -20.28
N MET A 710 23.59 -19.25 -19.10
CA MET A 710 25.01 -19.04 -18.78
C MET A 710 25.81 -20.34 -18.85
N LYS A 711 25.24 -21.47 -18.39
CA LYS A 711 25.88 -22.78 -18.53
C LYS A 711 25.94 -23.26 -19.97
N ILE A 712 24.93 -22.96 -20.78
CA ILE A 712 24.94 -23.26 -22.22
C ILE A 712 26.02 -22.46 -22.94
N TYR A 713 26.22 -21.17 -22.57
CA TYR A 713 27.33 -20.35 -23.08
C TYR A 713 28.69 -20.94 -22.71
N GLU A 714 28.88 -21.37 -21.46
CA GLU A 714 30.10 -22.04 -21.00
C GLU A 714 30.36 -23.36 -21.75
N ASP A 715 29.33 -24.18 -21.93
CA ASP A 715 29.41 -25.48 -22.58
C ASP A 715 29.71 -25.39 -24.09
N LEU A 716 29.24 -24.32 -24.74
CA LEU A 716 29.42 -24.08 -26.18
C LEU A 716 30.58 -23.12 -26.49
N GLY A 717 31.23 -22.54 -25.47
CA GLY A 717 32.31 -21.57 -25.64
C GLY A 717 31.87 -20.25 -26.30
N LEU A 718 30.62 -19.84 -26.08
CA LEU A 718 30.01 -18.67 -26.71
C LEU A 718 30.00 -17.45 -25.76
N ASN A 719 30.14 -16.24 -26.32
CA ASN A 719 30.07 -15.00 -25.54
C ASN A 719 28.62 -14.58 -25.28
N TYR A 720 28.38 -13.92 -24.14
CA TYR A 720 27.08 -13.35 -23.80
C TYR A 720 26.66 -12.28 -24.82
N THR A 721 25.42 -12.39 -25.31
CA THR A 721 24.78 -11.34 -26.12
C THR A 721 23.34 -11.11 -25.64
N ASP A 722 22.89 -9.87 -25.63
CA ASP A 722 21.52 -9.52 -25.22
C ASP A 722 20.47 -10.14 -26.16
N GLU A 723 20.75 -10.20 -27.46
CA GLU A 723 19.83 -10.74 -28.47
C GLU A 723 19.52 -12.22 -28.25
N ILE A 724 20.55 -13.05 -28.05
CA ILE A 724 20.38 -14.49 -27.76
C ILE A 724 19.69 -14.66 -26.40
N SER A 725 20.05 -13.84 -25.42
CA SER A 725 19.50 -13.96 -24.07
C SER A 725 18.01 -13.64 -24.00
N ILE A 726 17.59 -12.56 -24.66
CA ILE A 726 16.17 -12.19 -24.76
C ILE A 726 15.41 -13.27 -25.54
N ARG A 727 15.91 -13.69 -26.71
CA ARG A 727 15.25 -14.73 -27.53
C ARG A 727 15.13 -16.05 -26.77
N PHE A 728 16.18 -16.52 -26.13
CA PHE A 728 16.18 -17.78 -25.40
C PHE A 728 15.23 -17.74 -24.20
N ILE A 729 15.31 -16.70 -23.37
CA ILE A 729 14.46 -16.56 -22.18
C ILE A 729 12.99 -16.45 -22.60
N PHE A 730 12.68 -15.66 -23.63
CA PHE A 730 11.33 -15.51 -24.15
C PHE A 730 10.78 -16.85 -24.67
N HIS A 731 11.45 -17.51 -25.61
CA HIS A 731 10.97 -18.76 -26.20
C HIS A 731 10.85 -19.88 -25.16
N SER A 732 11.79 -19.94 -24.20
CA SER A 732 11.78 -20.95 -23.15
C SER A 732 10.68 -20.69 -22.11
N ALA A 733 10.37 -19.43 -21.79
CA ALA A 733 9.27 -19.11 -20.87
C ALA A 733 7.91 -19.55 -21.42
N PHE A 734 7.62 -19.26 -22.69
CA PHE A 734 6.37 -19.75 -23.32
C PHE A 734 6.36 -21.26 -23.53
N MET A 735 7.52 -21.88 -23.78
CA MET A 735 7.64 -23.33 -23.83
C MET A 735 7.26 -23.93 -22.47
N ILE A 736 7.83 -23.45 -21.37
CA ILE A 736 7.50 -23.91 -20.01
C ILE A 736 5.99 -23.77 -19.77
N GLU A 737 5.41 -22.64 -20.15
CA GLU A 737 3.97 -22.41 -19.99
C GLU A 737 3.12 -23.40 -20.80
N ARG A 738 3.48 -23.70 -22.06
CA ARG A 738 2.82 -24.74 -22.87
C ARG A 738 2.95 -26.13 -22.26
N VAL A 739 4.13 -26.46 -21.74
CA VAL A 739 4.38 -27.77 -21.10
C VAL A 739 3.57 -27.91 -19.80
N ILE A 740 3.44 -26.84 -19.01
CA ILE A 740 2.57 -26.79 -17.83
C ILE A 740 1.10 -27.02 -18.23
N ARG A 741 0.65 -26.42 -19.34
CA ARG A 741 -0.69 -26.60 -19.90
C ARG A 741 -0.92 -27.96 -20.57
N ARG A 742 0.12 -28.80 -20.67
CA ARG A 742 0.12 -30.10 -21.39
C ARG A 742 -0.18 -29.99 -22.89
N GLU A 743 0.23 -28.88 -23.49
CA GLU A 743 0.10 -28.61 -24.94
C GLU A 743 1.48 -28.37 -25.61
N PRO A 744 2.44 -29.32 -25.49
CA PRO A 744 3.74 -29.13 -26.12
C PRO A 744 3.65 -29.16 -27.65
N LEU A 745 4.51 -28.40 -28.32
CA LEU A 745 4.56 -28.38 -29.78
C LEU A 745 5.12 -29.71 -30.31
N ILE A 746 4.33 -30.35 -31.18
CA ILE A 746 4.73 -31.56 -31.90
C ILE A 746 5.32 -31.15 -33.26
N TYR A 747 6.61 -31.40 -33.46
CA TYR A 747 7.31 -31.05 -34.69
C TYR A 747 7.54 -32.27 -35.58
N LYS A 748 7.33 -32.10 -36.90
CA LYS A 748 7.46 -33.20 -37.88
C LYS A 748 8.91 -33.55 -38.24
N ASN A 749 9.88 -32.67 -37.93
CA ASN A 749 11.29 -32.79 -38.31
C ASN A 749 12.27 -32.85 -37.12
N THR A 750 11.80 -33.23 -35.91
CA THR A 750 12.63 -33.26 -34.69
C THR A 750 13.90 -34.10 -34.85
N ASN A 751 13.83 -35.25 -35.53
CA ASN A 751 14.98 -36.13 -35.70
C ASN A 751 16.07 -35.56 -36.62
N SER A 752 15.71 -34.76 -37.63
CA SER A 752 16.71 -34.12 -38.51
C SER A 752 17.43 -32.97 -37.82
N ILE A 753 16.73 -32.19 -37.01
CA ILE A 753 17.31 -31.06 -36.25
C ILE A 753 18.30 -31.59 -35.20
N ILE A 754 17.93 -32.66 -34.49
CA ILE A 754 18.81 -33.33 -33.51
C ILE A 754 20.07 -33.90 -34.19
N SER A 755 19.96 -34.41 -35.43
CA SER A 755 21.11 -34.94 -36.15
C SER A 755 22.06 -33.87 -36.67
N THR A 756 21.56 -32.69 -37.06
CA THR A 756 22.37 -31.59 -37.61
C THR A 756 23.09 -30.80 -36.52
N ASN A 757 22.45 -30.58 -35.36
CA ASN A 757 22.95 -29.70 -34.29
C ASN A 757 23.13 -30.47 -32.97
N ARG A 758 23.77 -31.64 -33.06
CA ARG A 758 23.82 -32.62 -31.96
C ARG A 758 24.52 -32.08 -30.71
N GLU A 759 25.59 -31.30 -30.87
CA GLU A 759 26.34 -30.72 -29.73
C GLU A 759 25.51 -29.68 -28.99
N VAL A 760 24.88 -28.75 -29.72
CA VAL A 760 23.98 -27.72 -29.16
C VAL A 760 22.77 -28.37 -28.47
N TYR A 761 22.13 -29.35 -29.12
CA TYR A 761 21.00 -30.07 -28.53
C TYR A 761 21.38 -30.75 -27.21
N THR A 762 22.52 -31.44 -27.17
CA THR A 762 22.95 -32.19 -25.98
C THR A 762 23.27 -31.26 -24.81
N SER A 763 23.85 -30.09 -25.09
CA SER A 763 24.10 -29.05 -24.09
C SER A 763 22.80 -28.47 -23.52
N ILE A 764 21.84 -28.14 -24.38
CA ILE A 764 20.54 -27.58 -23.94
C ILE A 764 19.74 -28.62 -23.14
N ASP A 765 19.66 -29.87 -23.62
CA ASP A 765 18.92 -30.96 -22.96
C ASP A 765 19.43 -31.19 -21.52
N ARG A 766 20.76 -31.27 -21.37
CA ARG A 766 21.40 -31.43 -20.06
C ARG A 766 21.13 -30.26 -19.12
N ASN A 767 21.25 -29.03 -19.59
CA ASN A 767 21.08 -27.86 -18.72
C ASN A 767 19.59 -27.56 -18.41
N MET A 768 18.68 -27.96 -19.29
CA MET A 768 17.22 -27.83 -19.08
C MET A 768 16.66 -28.78 -18.01
N GLU A 769 17.43 -29.77 -17.56
CA GLU A 769 17.06 -30.60 -16.41
C GLU A 769 16.84 -29.74 -15.13
N LEU A 770 17.61 -28.65 -14.98
CA LEU A 770 17.40 -27.69 -13.90
C LEU A 770 16.03 -27.00 -13.98
N VAL A 771 15.52 -26.75 -15.19
CA VAL A 771 14.17 -26.19 -15.39
C VAL A 771 13.09 -27.22 -15.09
N ASN A 772 13.30 -28.47 -15.50
CA ASN A 772 12.42 -29.59 -15.15
C ASN A 772 12.27 -29.71 -13.61
N ASP A 773 13.37 -29.60 -12.87
CA ASP A 773 13.38 -29.64 -11.40
C ASP A 773 12.71 -28.40 -10.77
N VAL A 774 13.02 -27.20 -11.26
CA VAL A 774 12.51 -25.93 -10.69
C VAL A 774 11.01 -25.77 -10.88
N PHE A 775 10.48 -26.22 -12.02
CA PHE A 775 9.06 -26.08 -12.39
C PHE A 775 8.27 -27.39 -12.29
N GLY A 776 8.92 -28.51 -11.96
CA GLY A 776 8.26 -29.81 -11.82
C GLY A 776 7.63 -30.32 -13.12
N ILE A 777 8.28 -30.06 -14.25
CA ILE A 777 7.82 -30.43 -15.60
C ILE A 777 8.77 -31.42 -16.27
N SER A 778 8.33 -32.04 -17.37
CA SER A 778 9.19 -32.81 -18.26
C SER A 778 9.08 -32.24 -19.66
N ILE A 779 10.11 -31.49 -20.06
CA ILE A 779 10.17 -30.85 -21.38
C ILE A 779 10.39 -31.92 -22.46
N PRO A 780 9.53 -32.03 -23.48
CA PRO A 780 9.70 -32.99 -24.57
C PRO A 780 10.88 -32.64 -25.48
N SER A 781 11.50 -33.67 -26.07
CA SER A 781 12.61 -33.53 -27.02
C SER A 781 12.30 -32.66 -28.24
N SER A 782 11.02 -32.55 -28.63
CA SER A 782 10.58 -31.67 -29.72
C SER A 782 10.72 -30.17 -29.41
N GLU A 783 10.50 -29.77 -28.16
CA GLU A 783 10.65 -28.38 -27.72
C GLU A 783 12.14 -28.01 -27.55
N ILE A 784 12.95 -28.96 -27.05
CA ILE A 784 14.41 -28.81 -26.93
C ILE A 784 15.06 -28.66 -28.32
N ALA A 785 14.60 -29.44 -29.30
CA ALA A 785 15.06 -29.29 -30.68
C ALA A 785 14.78 -27.89 -31.24
N ARG A 786 13.64 -27.27 -30.91
CA ARG A 786 13.32 -25.90 -31.34
C ARG A 786 14.22 -24.86 -30.67
N LEU A 787 14.56 -25.05 -29.40
CA LEU A 787 15.51 -24.16 -28.72
C LEU A 787 16.91 -24.24 -29.33
N SER A 788 17.32 -25.42 -29.83
CA SER A 788 18.61 -25.55 -30.50
C SER A 788 18.75 -24.70 -31.77
N GLU A 789 17.65 -24.43 -32.47
CA GLU A 789 17.67 -23.58 -33.67
C GLU A 789 17.98 -22.10 -33.36
N ILE A 790 17.66 -21.62 -32.14
CA ILE A 790 17.96 -20.23 -31.71
C ILE A 790 19.46 -19.95 -31.79
N PHE A 791 20.29 -20.96 -31.51
CA PHE A 791 21.74 -20.83 -31.53
C PHE A 791 22.32 -21.06 -32.93
N VAL A 792 21.63 -21.79 -33.80
CA VAL A 792 22.14 -22.22 -35.12
C VAL A 792 22.09 -21.11 -36.16
N ASP A 793 21.06 -20.26 -36.13
CA ASP A 793 20.95 -19.09 -37.02
C ASP A 793 22.06 -18.06 -36.75
N LEU A 794 22.67 -18.07 -35.57
CA LEU A 794 23.70 -17.11 -35.15
C LEU A 794 25.13 -17.68 -35.20
N ILE A 795 25.33 -18.97 -34.92
CA ILE A 795 26.64 -19.63 -35.12
C ILE A 795 27.06 -19.57 -36.59
N ASN A 796 26.12 -19.72 -37.54
CA ASN A 796 26.38 -19.56 -38.98
C ASN A 796 26.56 -18.09 -39.43
N GLY A 797 26.15 -17.12 -38.61
CA GLY A 797 26.34 -15.69 -38.86
C GLY A 797 27.73 -15.19 -38.44
N CYS A 798 28.29 -15.74 -37.34
CA CYS A 798 29.64 -15.40 -36.87
C CYS A 798 30.75 -15.82 -37.86
N GLU A 799 30.59 -16.94 -38.58
CA GLU A 799 31.57 -17.33 -39.61
C GLU A 799 31.66 -16.33 -40.79
N GLN A 800 30.62 -15.51 -41.02
CA GLN A 800 30.62 -14.49 -42.09
C GLN A 800 31.23 -13.15 -41.66
N GLU A 801 31.24 -12.83 -40.37
CA GLU A 801 31.86 -11.58 -39.86
C GLU A 801 33.38 -11.73 -39.64
N GLU A 802 33.86 -12.93 -39.28
CA GLU A 802 35.30 -13.21 -39.26
C GLU A 802 35.92 -13.21 -40.68
N CYS A 803 35.14 -13.48 -41.72
CA CYS A 803 35.60 -13.32 -43.11
C CYS A 803 35.62 -11.86 -43.62
N ARG A 804 35.02 -10.90 -42.91
CA ARG A 804 34.96 -9.48 -43.33
C ARG A 804 35.96 -8.57 -42.61
N THR A 805 36.60 -9.05 -41.54
CA THR A 805 37.59 -8.27 -40.77
C THR A 805 39.04 -8.65 -41.07
N GLY A 806 39.26 -9.55 -42.03
CA GLY A 806 40.57 -9.86 -42.58
C GLY A 806 40.58 -9.72 -44.10
N ILE A 807 40.59 -8.49 -44.62
CA ILE A 807 41.26 -8.03 -45.85
C ILE A 807 41.02 -6.50 -45.94
N ASP A 808 42.16 -5.79 -46.04
CA ASP A 808 42.41 -4.37 -46.32
C ASP A 808 42.21 -3.32 -45.21
#